data_AF-A0A1U9K2S6-F1
#
_entry.id   AF-A0A1U9K2S6-F1
#
_cell.length_a   1.000
_cell.length_b   1.000
_cell.length_c   1.000
_cell.angle_alpha   90.00
_cell.angle_beta   90.00
_cell.angle_gamma   90.00
#
_symmetry.space_group_name_H-M   'P 1'
#
loop_
_entity.id
_entity.type
_entity.pdbx_description
1 polymer ?
#
loop_
_entity_poly.entity_id
_entity_poly.type
_entity_poly.pdbx_seq_one_letter_code
_entity_poly.pdbx_strand_id
1 'polypeptide(L)'
;MRFAISLLVFICIASIIGTVLVQNEALNVYTDQFGPFWTTLFDKFTIWNVYNSWWFLVIMGFLVASTTLCVIRNTPKMLRESRTFREHIRGSSLRAFPHRIDISSSHIPKENLPAIESWLKAHNYAFKVREDEDGSYLVAAKKGGANRLGYIFGHVAIVVICIGGMLDSELPVRLQVWFGNKAAITENMFISEVPESGRLSLANPSFRANMLLPDDTRSSSAIISYGDGVLIQPLPFVLHLKRFYIDYYSTGMPSSFKSEVEVIDEERGERFSQLIEVNEPLRYRGVTVYQSGFDDGGSRLTLSAYPLQGKDYEPVRFKATVGEGQSVIYNSSGESVNATFTELRVFNVEDLTDGAPQPKAFVDHVAAVSGSNVRPKDNLTNVGPSVLYSLTDKQGQSFDFVNYMVPMTLDDFPVFLLGMRRNQADFFRYVRIPADAKNSMEEFMMLRAATEDPEALRLAAQRFAQRSGQIESNSLMEVAAFKTIETFMKKGFNGIIEPVPEHERERILSLTVPMLQMTLLELRNIAREQHGLEAVDYSGERGAHEEEWVQLALLAFANMPDYPAPVVFKLDSFDQVQASVFQVSRSPGMYIVYTGSLFLVIGVFVMIYVRDRRIWVWVRPGEKGSLLTAAMTSQRRNLDFQQEFQRFQQAFERLSENRGNEHV
;
A
#
# COMPACT_ATOMS: atom_id res chain seq x y z
N MET A 1 27.67 22.68 -4.55
CA MET A 1 28.24 21.44 -3.96
C MET A 1 27.71 21.24 -2.54
N ARG A 2 28.10 22.02 -1.51
CA ARG A 2 27.57 21.85 -0.12
C ARG A 2 26.03 21.90 -0.04
N PHE A 3 25.40 22.87 -0.70
CA PHE A 3 23.94 22.99 -0.77
C PHE A 3 23.24 21.73 -1.34
N ALA A 4 23.69 21.24 -2.50
CA ALA A 4 23.11 20.04 -3.13
C ALA A 4 23.31 18.78 -2.27
N ILE A 5 24.43 18.66 -1.56
CA ILE A 5 24.67 17.55 -0.61
C ILE A 5 23.68 17.61 0.55
N SER A 6 23.43 18.80 1.11
CA SER A 6 22.42 18.98 2.17
C SER A 6 21.01 18.61 1.71
N LEU A 7 20.60 19.01 0.49
CA LEU A 7 19.30 18.62 -0.08
C LEU A 7 19.18 17.12 -0.29
N LEU A 8 20.25 16.47 -0.77
CA LEU A 8 20.28 15.02 -0.95
C LEU A 8 20.09 14.29 0.38
N VAL A 9 20.79 14.71 1.44
CA VAL A 9 20.63 14.13 2.79
C VAL A 9 19.19 14.26 3.27
N PHE A 10 18.54 15.41 3.06
CA PHE A 10 17.15 15.61 3.44
C PHE A 10 16.20 14.67 2.69
N ILE A 11 16.37 14.52 1.37
CA ILE A 11 15.60 13.58 0.54
C ILE A 11 15.81 12.13 1.02
N CYS A 12 17.04 11.75 1.35
CA CYS A 12 17.34 10.42 1.89
C CYS A 12 16.58 10.17 3.20
N ILE A 13 16.58 11.13 4.14
CA ILE A 13 15.86 11.00 5.42
C ILE A 13 14.35 10.89 5.17
N ALA A 14 13.79 11.75 4.32
CA ALA A 14 12.38 11.71 3.93
C ALA A 14 12.00 10.35 3.32
N SER A 15 12.85 9.81 2.44
CA SER A 15 12.61 8.51 1.78
C SER A 15 12.67 7.34 2.77
N ILE A 16 13.57 7.40 3.76
CA ILE A 16 13.63 6.40 4.84
C ILE A 16 12.33 6.42 5.65
N ILE A 17 11.86 7.61 6.06
CA ILE A 17 10.60 7.75 6.79
C ILE A 17 9.44 7.17 5.96
N GLY A 18 9.35 7.53 4.68
CA GLY A 18 8.30 7.03 3.79
C GLY A 18 8.40 5.53 3.46
N THR A 19 9.53 4.88 3.73
CA THR A 19 9.70 3.42 3.58
C THR A 19 9.31 2.67 4.85
N VAL A 20 9.55 3.28 6.02
CA VAL A 20 9.22 2.69 7.33
C VAL A 20 7.74 2.85 7.65
N LEU A 21 7.16 4.00 7.30
CA LEU A 21 5.74 4.28 7.52
C LEU A 21 4.94 3.78 6.31
N VAL A 22 4.05 2.81 6.53
CA VAL A 22 3.12 2.31 5.51
C VAL A 22 2.33 3.50 4.96
N GLN A 23 2.36 3.69 3.64
CA GLN A 23 1.82 4.88 2.98
C GLN A 23 0.33 4.70 2.63
N ASN A 24 -0.44 5.78 2.68
CA ASN A 24 -1.87 5.85 2.34
C ASN A 24 -2.80 4.96 3.18
N GLU A 25 -2.47 4.74 4.46
CA GLU A 25 -3.37 4.09 5.43
C GLU A 25 -4.40 5.07 5.99
N ALA A 26 -5.44 4.52 6.62
CA ALA A 26 -6.46 5.32 7.30
C ALA A 26 -5.91 6.01 8.57
N LEU A 27 -6.42 7.21 8.88
CA LEU A 27 -5.87 8.09 9.93
C LEU A 27 -5.96 7.47 11.35
N ASN A 28 -6.97 6.65 11.59
CA ASN A 28 -7.17 5.87 12.82
C ASN A 28 -6.05 4.83 13.02
N VAL A 29 -5.57 4.19 11.96
CA VAL A 29 -4.48 3.20 12.03
C VAL A 29 -3.20 3.86 12.53
N TYR A 30 -2.89 5.06 12.02
CA TYR A 30 -1.77 5.85 12.54
C TYR A 30 -1.99 6.31 13.99
N THR A 31 -3.24 6.63 14.35
CA THR A 31 -3.59 7.06 15.72
C THR A 31 -3.44 5.92 16.72
N ASP A 32 -3.81 4.71 16.34
CA ASP A 32 -3.64 3.52 17.17
C ASP A 32 -2.16 3.17 17.36
N GLN A 33 -1.38 3.21 16.27
CA GLN A 33 0.05 2.84 16.30
C GLN A 33 0.95 3.90 16.94
N PHE A 34 0.68 5.19 16.72
CA PHE A 34 1.58 6.29 17.11
C PHE A 34 0.94 7.29 18.06
N GLY A 35 -0.37 7.25 18.28
CA GLY A 35 -1.10 8.20 19.13
C GLY A 35 -1.49 9.51 18.44
N PRO A 36 -2.47 10.27 18.98
CA PRO A 36 -3.07 11.44 18.33
C PRO A 36 -2.08 12.57 17.97
N PHE A 37 -1.05 12.77 18.79
CA PHE A 37 -0.05 13.81 18.56
C PHE A 37 0.72 13.57 17.25
N TRP A 38 1.24 12.36 17.05
CA TRP A 38 2.01 12.01 15.86
C TRP A 38 1.14 11.96 14.62
N THR A 39 -0.10 11.47 14.73
CA THR A 39 -1.08 11.54 13.64
C THR A 39 -1.31 12.96 13.14
N THR A 40 -1.54 13.90 14.07
CA THR A 40 -1.75 15.32 13.71
C THR A 40 -0.52 15.90 13.01
N LEU A 41 0.68 15.50 13.45
CA LEU A 41 1.93 15.91 12.81
C LEU A 41 2.08 15.32 11.41
N PHE A 42 1.80 14.02 11.25
CA PHE A 42 1.88 13.32 9.96
C PHE A 42 0.88 13.88 8.96
N ASP A 43 -0.33 14.20 9.39
CA ASP A 43 -1.35 14.80 8.54
C ASP A 43 -0.93 16.21 8.07
N LYS A 44 -0.49 17.07 9.00
CA LYS A 44 -0.04 18.44 8.68
C LYS A 44 1.08 18.49 7.63
N PHE A 45 1.97 17.51 7.63
CA PHE A 45 3.08 17.42 6.67
C PHE A 45 2.86 16.40 5.55
N THR A 46 1.68 15.79 5.46
CA THR A 46 1.35 14.74 4.48
C THR A 46 2.37 13.60 4.45
N ILE A 47 2.85 13.17 5.63
CA ILE A 47 3.89 12.13 5.78
C ILE A 47 3.34 10.74 5.42
N TRP A 48 2.03 10.55 5.43
CA TRP A 48 1.39 9.33 4.94
C TRP A 48 1.46 9.18 3.40
N ASN A 49 1.86 10.24 2.66
CA ASN A 49 2.12 10.21 1.21
C ASN A 49 3.35 11.09 0.86
N VAL A 50 4.52 10.75 1.43
CA VAL A 50 5.76 11.56 1.32
C VAL A 50 6.14 11.83 -0.13
N TYR A 51 6.09 10.81 -0.99
CA TYR A 51 6.63 10.88 -2.35
C TYR A 51 5.86 11.84 -3.27
N ASN A 52 4.56 12.05 -2.98
CA ASN A 52 3.74 13.03 -3.68
C ASN A 52 3.53 14.32 -2.85
N SER A 53 4.14 14.47 -1.69
CA SER A 53 4.02 15.69 -0.91
C SER A 53 4.65 16.90 -1.63
N TRP A 54 4.05 18.08 -1.47
CA TRP A 54 4.50 19.29 -2.16
C TRP A 54 5.94 19.67 -1.79
N TRP A 55 6.31 19.52 -0.51
CA TRP A 55 7.63 19.87 -0.01
C TRP A 55 8.70 18.93 -0.58
N PHE A 56 8.41 17.64 -0.72
CA PHE A 56 9.33 16.67 -1.30
C PHE A 56 9.61 17.01 -2.77
N LEU A 57 8.56 17.30 -3.55
CA LEU A 57 8.68 17.69 -4.96
C LEU A 57 9.45 19.00 -5.14
N VAL A 58 9.26 19.98 -4.25
CA VAL A 58 10.01 21.25 -4.27
C VAL A 58 11.50 21.01 -4.02
N ILE A 59 11.85 20.24 -2.99
CA ILE A 59 13.24 19.92 -2.66
C ILE A 59 13.90 19.11 -3.79
N MET A 60 13.17 18.17 -4.38
CA MET A 60 13.60 17.41 -5.56
C MET A 60 13.87 18.35 -6.74
N GLY A 61 12.95 19.29 -7.02
CA GLY A 61 13.12 20.30 -8.06
C GLY A 61 14.36 21.18 -7.85
N PHE A 62 14.60 21.64 -6.63
CA PHE A 62 15.81 22.40 -6.28
C PHE A 62 17.09 21.58 -6.44
N LEU A 63 17.08 20.29 -6.06
CA LEU A 63 18.20 19.40 -6.25
C LEU A 63 18.53 19.26 -7.74
N VAL A 64 17.52 18.99 -8.59
CA VAL A 64 17.67 18.88 -10.04
C VAL A 64 18.20 20.17 -10.64
N ALA A 65 17.63 21.33 -10.28
CA ALA A 65 18.08 22.62 -10.79
C ALA A 65 19.54 22.92 -10.39
N SER A 66 19.90 22.68 -9.13
CA SER A 66 21.25 22.94 -8.60
C SER A 66 22.30 22.03 -9.25
N THR A 67 22.01 20.73 -9.35
CA THR A 67 22.90 19.74 -9.97
C THR A 67 23.05 19.98 -11.47
N THR A 68 21.96 20.31 -12.16
CA THR A 68 21.98 20.70 -13.58
C THR A 68 22.86 21.92 -13.81
N LEU A 69 22.72 22.99 -12.99
CA LEU A 69 23.56 24.18 -13.11
C LEU A 69 25.05 23.86 -12.85
N CYS A 70 25.35 22.98 -11.89
CA CYS A 70 26.71 22.52 -11.63
C CYS A 70 27.29 21.77 -12.85
N VAL A 71 26.50 20.89 -13.47
CA VAL A 71 26.91 20.16 -14.68
C VAL A 71 27.17 21.14 -15.83
N ILE A 72 26.23 22.03 -16.13
CA ILE A 72 26.36 22.99 -17.24
C ILE A 72 27.59 23.89 -17.06
N ARG A 73 27.83 24.39 -15.85
CA ARG A 73 28.95 25.31 -15.58
C ARG A 73 30.33 24.64 -15.58
N ASN A 74 30.43 23.41 -15.06
CA ASN A 74 31.72 22.76 -14.83
C ASN A 74 32.14 21.85 -15.99
N THR A 75 31.18 21.23 -16.70
CA THR A 75 31.45 20.27 -17.78
C THR A 75 32.36 20.85 -18.87
N PRO A 76 32.14 22.07 -19.41
CA PRO A 76 33.01 22.62 -20.45
C PRO A 76 34.45 22.83 -19.97
N LYS A 77 34.64 23.29 -18.72
CA LYS A 77 35.96 23.48 -18.13
C LYS A 77 36.70 22.16 -17.95
N MET A 78 36.02 21.15 -17.41
CA MET A 78 36.60 19.82 -17.21
C MET A 78 36.95 19.13 -18.52
N LEU A 79 36.10 19.25 -19.54
CA LEU A 79 36.39 18.76 -20.89
C LEU A 79 37.60 19.47 -21.49
N ARG A 80 37.69 20.80 -21.36
CA ARG A 80 38.85 21.57 -21.83
C ARG A 80 40.14 21.15 -21.12
N GLU A 81 40.12 21.05 -19.79
CA GLU A 81 41.28 20.63 -18.98
C GLU A 81 41.72 19.18 -19.24
N SER A 82 40.78 18.29 -19.55
CA SER A 82 41.10 16.91 -19.95
C SER A 82 41.85 16.86 -21.29
N ARG A 83 41.61 17.86 -22.16
CA ARG A 83 42.22 17.98 -23.49
C ARG A 83 43.52 18.80 -23.48
N THR A 84 43.72 19.74 -22.57
CA THR A 84 44.95 20.54 -22.50
C THR A 84 46.15 19.75 -21.98
N PHE A 85 47.33 20.08 -22.50
CA PHE A 85 48.63 19.69 -21.96
C PHE A 85 49.16 20.91 -21.19
N ARG A 86 49.59 20.74 -19.93
CA ARG A 86 50.16 21.85 -19.14
C ARG A 86 51.58 22.10 -19.61
N GLU A 87 51.68 22.79 -20.73
CA GLU A 87 52.94 23.09 -21.40
C GLU A 87 53.71 24.18 -20.64
N HIS A 88 53.05 25.18 -20.03
CA HIS A 88 53.69 26.34 -19.38
C HIS A 88 54.26 26.13 -17.96
N ILE A 89 54.81 24.95 -17.64
CA ILE A 89 55.53 24.77 -16.38
C ILE A 89 56.97 25.25 -16.58
N ARG A 90 57.43 26.22 -15.77
CA ARG A 90 58.84 26.62 -15.72
C ARG A 90 59.65 25.50 -15.09
N GLY A 91 60.81 25.18 -15.64
CA GLY A 91 61.68 24.11 -15.13
C GLY A 91 62.06 24.25 -13.65
N SER A 92 62.18 25.49 -13.15
CA SER A 92 62.39 25.77 -11.72
C SER A 92 61.24 25.30 -10.81
N SER A 93 60.01 25.25 -11.33
CA SER A 93 58.82 24.79 -10.58
C SER A 93 58.75 23.28 -10.42
N LEU A 94 59.51 22.50 -11.20
CA LEU A 94 59.55 21.03 -11.07
C LEU A 94 60.22 20.58 -9.77
N ARG A 95 61.10 21.42 -9.19
CA ARG A 95 61.74 21.17 -7.90
C ARG A 95 60.77 21.19 -6.73
N ALA A 96 59.61 21.83 -6.87
CA ALA A 96 58.58 21.89 -5.84
C ALA A 96 57.69 20.63 -5.79
N PHE A 97 57.83 19.69 -6.74
CA PHE A 97 57.05 18.46 -6.73
C PHE A 97 57.63 17.44 -5.74
N PRO A 98 56.78 16.75 -4.94
CA PRO A 98 57.24 15.74 -3.99
C PRO A 98 57.79 14.46 -4.64
N HIS A 99 57.24 14.07 -5.79
CA HIS A 99 57.65 12.87 -6.53
C HIS A 99 58.45 13.32 -7.75
N ARG A 100 59.74 13.62 -7.50
CA ARG A 100 60.69 14.10 -8.50
C ARG A 100 61.93 13.22 -8.54
N ILE A 101 62.57 13.22 -9.69
CA ILE A 101 63.83 12.53 -9.96
C ILE A 101 64.72 13.50 -10.71
N ASP A 102 65.95 13.66 -10.24
CA ASP A 102 66.98 14.47 -10.88
C ASP A 102 68.11 13.54 -11.33
N ILE A 103 68.41 13.56 -12.62
CA ILE A 103 69.39 12.65 -13.24
C ILE A 103 70.33 13.48 -14.13
N SER A 104 71.61 13.13 -14.13
CA SER A 104 72.60 13.63 -15.10
C SER A 104 72.82 12.62 -16.23
N SER A 105 72.80 13.08 -17.47
CA SER A 105 73.09 12.29 -18.67
C SER A 105 74.31 12.86 -19.39
N SER A 106 75.17 12.01 -19.93
CA SER A 106 76.33 12.40 -20.76
C SER A 106 75.92 12.94 -22.14
N HIS A 107 74.66 12.75 -22.54
CA HIS A 107 74.12 13.13 -23.83
C HIS A 107 73.63 14.59 -23.88
N ILE A 108 73.64 15.17 -25.08
CA ILE A 108 73.07 16.51 -25.36
C ILE A 108 71.53 16.46 -25.19
N PRO A 109 70.86 17.53 -24.75
CA PRO A 109 69.41 17.50 -24.45
C PRO A 109 68.52 16.86 -25.53
N LYS A 110 68.80 17.10 -26.81
CA LYS A 110 68.04 16.56 -27.95
C LYS A 110 68.15 15.04 -28.11
N GLU A 111 69.29 14.45 -27.75
CA GLU A 111 69.55 13.01 -27.88
C GLU A 111 68.82 12.17 -26.84
N ASN A 112 68.40 12.78 -25.72
CA ASN A 112 67.63 12.10 -24.67
C ASN A 112 66.13 11.98 -25.02
N LEU A 113 65.62 12.80 -25.94
CA LEU A 113 64.18 12.85 -26.28
C LEU A 113 63.64 11.52 -26.83
N PRO A 114 64.27 10.84 -27.82
CA PRO A 114 63.72 9.61 -28.39
C PRO A 114 63.50 8.50 -27.36
N ALA A 115 64.37 8.42 -26.35
CA ALA A 115 64.28 7.41 -25.30
C ALA A 115 63.12 7.71 -24.32
N ILE A 116 62.96 8.98 -23.93
CA ILE A 116 61.84 9.46 -23.10
C ILE A 116 60.51 9.23 -23.85
N GLU A 117 60.45 9.61 -25.13
CA GLU A 117 59.26 9.41 -25.95
C GLU A 117 58.90 7.93 -26.12
N SER A 118 59.88 7.07 -26.34
CA SER A 118 59.66 5.62 -26.49
C SER A 118 59.10 5.00 -25.21
N TRP A 119 59.65 5.38 -24.05
CA TRP A 119 59.13 4.94 -22.75
C TRP A 119 57.69 5.40 -22.53
N LEU A 120 57.39 6.67 -22.84
CA LEU A 120 56.05 7.25 -22.71
C LEU A 120 55.04 6.54 -23.64
N LYS A 121 55.42 6.24 -24.89
CA LYS A 121 54.59 5.48 -25.83
C LYS A 121 54.33 4.06 -25.33
N ALA A 122 55.36 3.36 -24.88
CA ALA A 122 55.25 2.00 -24.34
C ALA A 122 54.29 1.91 -23.13
N HIS A 123 54.16 2.99 -22.36
CA HIS A 123 53.27 3.08 -21.20
C HIS A 123 51.93 3.77 -21.49
N ASN A 124 51.59 4.01 -22.77
CA ASN A 124 50.34 4.63 -23.23
C ASN A 124 50.10 6.06 -22.70
N TYR A 125 51.16 6.87 -22.61
CA TYR A 125 51.05 8.30 -22.35
C TYR A 125 50.89 9.07 -23.65
N ALA A 126 49.92 9.97 -23.70
CA ALA A 126 49.91 11.03 -24.70
C ALA A 126 50.90 12.11 -24.25
N PHE A 127 51.77 12.60 -25.12
CA PHE A 127 52.78 13.59 -24.77
C PHE A 127 52.96 14.66 -25.84
N LYS A 128 53.55 15.79 -25.44
CA LYS A 128 54.02 16.85 -26.31
C LYS A 128 55.37 17.34 -25.84
N VAL A 129 56.21 17.75 -26.79
CA VAL A 129 57.54 18.30 -26.54
C VAL A 129 57.52 19.78 -26.87
N ARG A 130 58.10 20.60 -25.99
CA ARG A 130 58.38 22.02 -26.22
C ARG A 130 59.87 22.27 -26.11
N GLU A 131 60.41 23.03 -27.04
CA GLU A 131 61.77 23.57 -26.99
C GLU A 131 61.72 24.98 -26.41
N ASP A 132 62.56 25.24 -25.41
CA ASP A 132 62.72 26.56 -24.79
C ASP A 132 63.92 27.29 -25.46
N GLU A 133 63.91 28.62 -25.46
CA GLU A 133 64.90 29.47 -26.14
C GLU A 133 66.36 29.20 -25.71
N ASP A 134 66.55 28.70 -24.48
CA ASP A 134 67.86 28.36 -23.89
C ASP A 134 68.40 26.98 -24.33
N GLY A 135 67.78 26.32 -25.33
CA GLY A 135 68.15 24.98 -25.80
C GLY A 135 67.75 23.85 -24.84
N SER A 136 66.80 24.11 -23.95
CA SER A 136 66.21 23.10 -23.04
C SER A 136 64.90 22.56 -23.60
N TYR A 137 64.55 21.31 -23.27
CA TYR A 137 63.33 20.66 -23.75
C TYR A 137 62.43 20.27 -22.58
N LEU A 138 61.12 20.55 -22.70
CA LEU A 138 60.10 20.09 -21.77
C LEU A 138 59.17 19.08 -22.46
N VAL A 139 59.16 17.85 -21.96
CA VAL A 139 58.22 16.81 -22.36
C VAL A 139 57.08 16.79 -21.34
N ALA A 140 55.88 17.17 -21.78
CA ALA A 140 54.66 17.12 -20.97
C ALA A 140 53.78 15.94 -21.41
N ALA A 141 53.62 14.96 -20.53
CA ALA A 141 52.88 13.72 -20.78
C ALA A 141 51.67 13.58 -19.85
N LYS A 142 50.60 12.95 -20.36
CA LYS A 142 49.37 12.66 -19.62
C LYS A 142 48.77 11.30 -19.97
N LYS A 143 48.07 10.71 -19.01
CA LYS A 143 47.29 9.48 -19.18
C LYS A 143 46.05 9.54 -18.31
N GLY A 144 44.95 8.94 -18.79
CA GLY A 144 43.70 8.86 -18.02
C GLY A 144 42.88 10.15 -17.91
N GLY A 145 42.97 11.06 -18.89
CA GLY A 145 42.17 12.28 -18.94
C GLY A 145 40.65 12.05 -18.93
N ALA A 146 40.21 10.84 -19.32
CA ALA A 146 38.81 10.41 -19.27
C ALA A 146 38.24 10.26 -17.85
N ASN A 147 39.07 10.25 -16.78
CA ASN A 147 38.58 10.19 -15.39
C ASN A 147 37.56 11.30 -15.09
N ARG A 148 37.72 12.47 -15.71
CA ARG A 148 36.81 13.62 -15.57
C ARG A 148 35.40 13.35 -16.12
N LEU A 149 35.25 12.43 -17.09
CA LEU A 149 33.94 12.00 -17.59
C LEU A 149 33.14 11.27 -16.50
N GLY A 150 33.81 10.58 -15.57
CA GLY A 150 33.15 9.88 -14.47
C GLY A 150 32.32 10.81 -13.59
N TYR A 151 32.88 11.98 -13.27
CA TYR A 151 32.15 13.03 -12.54
C TYR A 151 30.92 13.54 -13.30
N ILE A 152 31.07 13.76 -14.62
CA ILE A 152 29.99 14.26 -15.49
C ILE A 152 28.86 13.22 -15.55
N PHE A 153 29.18 11.97 -15.87
CA PHE A 153 28.20 10.87 -15.91
C PHE A 153 27.49 10.69 -14.57
N GLY A 154 28.21 10.73 -13.44
CA GLY A 154 27.60 10.61 -12.12
C GLY A 154 26.60 11.73 -11.79
N HIS A 155 26.90 12.99 -12.14
CA HIS A 155 25.97 14.10 -11.87
C HIS A 155 24.80 14.13 -12.86
N VAL A 156 25.06 13.84 -14.14
CA VAL A 156 24.01 13.70 -15.15
C VAL A 156 23.06 12.55 -14.79
N ALA A 157 23.58 11.44 -14.28
CA ALA A 157 22.78 10.31 -13.83
C ALA A 157 21.76 10.71 -12.77
N ILE A 158 22.18 11.45 -11.73
CA ILE A 158 21.27 11.93 -10.68
C ILE A 158 20.17 12.81 -11.28
N VAL A 159 20.52 13.77 -12.15
CA VAL A 159 19.55 14.64 -12.83
C VAL A 159 18.55 13.82 -13.63
N VAL A 160 19.03 12.88 -14.44
CA VAL A 160 18.20 12.04 -15.31
C VAL A 160 17.26 11.15 -14.48
N ILE A 161 17.76 10.50 -13.42
CA ILE A 161 16.95 9.67 -12.53
C ILE A 161 15.85 10.50 -11.85
N CYS A 162 16.20 11.66 -11.30
CA CYS A 162 15.23 12.54 -10.63
C CYS A 162 14.15 13.04 -11.61
N ILE A 163 14.53 13.44 -12.84
CA ILE A 163 13.55 13.84 -13.86
C ILE A 163 12.63 12.66 -14.23
N GLY A 164 13.19 11.46 -14.42
CA GLY A 164 12.40 10.26 -14.69
C GLY A 164 11.40 9.95 -13.58
N GLY A 165 11.82 10.02 -12.31
CA GLY A 165 10.94 9.83 -11.16
C GLY A 165 9.86 10.90 -11.02
N MET A 166 10.17 12.16 -11.36
CA MET A 166 9.19 13.25 -11.37
C MET A 166 8.16 13.12 -12.51
N LEU A 167 8.53 12.50 -13.64
CA LEU A 167 7.60 12.23 -14.74
C LEU A 167 6.64 11.08 -14.41
N ASP A 168 7.05 10.10 -13.62
CA ASP A 168 6.20 8.96 -13.24
C ASP A 168 5.42 9.18 -11.92
N SER A 169 5.60 10.33 -11.26
CA SER A 169 4.83 10.71 -10.06
C SER A 169 3.48 11.36 -10.41
N GLU A 170 2.72 11.81 -9.41
CA GLU A 170 1.49 12.59 -9.64
C GLU A 170 1.74 13.97 -10.27
N LEU A 171 3.00 14.41 -10.40
CA LEU A 171 3.33 15.77 -10.85
C LEU A 171 2.72 16.14 -12.22
N PRO A 172 2.77 15.30 -13.27
CA PRO A 172 2.16 15.66 -14.56
C PRO A 172 0.64 15.84 -14.49
N VAL A 173 -0.04 15.06 -13.64
CA VAL A 173 -1.48 15.22 -13.39
C VAL A 173 -1.73 16.51 -12.60
N ARG A 174 -0.94 16.79 -11.55
CA ARG A 174 -1.01 18.04 -10.78
C ARG A 174 -0.82 19.29 -11.63
N LEU A 175 0.16 19.29 -12.52
CA LEU A 175 0.40 20.41 -13.43
C LEU A 175 -0.81 20.65 -14.35
N GLN A 176 -1.49 19.59 -14.79
CA GLN A 176 -2.72 19.70 -15.58
C GLN A 176 -3.91 20.23 -14.76
N VAL A 177 -3.95 20.01 -13.45
CA VAL A 177 -4.98 20.57 -12.55
C VAL A 177 -4.66 22.02 -12.16
N TRP A 178 -3.39 22.34 -11.89
CA TRP A 178 -2.96 23.68 -11.46
C TRP A 178 -2.94 24.69 -12.60
N PHE A 179 -2.48 24.27 -13.78
CA PHE A 179 -2.28 25.15 -14.94
C PHE A 179 -3.17 24.79 -16.12
N GLY A 180 -3.71 23.57 -16.15
CA GLY A 180 -4.77 23.22 -17.08
C GLY A 180 -6.14 23.45 -16.43
N ASN A 181 -7.17 23.64 -17.26
CA ASN A 181 -8.55 23.76 -16.79
C ASN A 181 -9.12 22.38 -16.41
N LYS A 182 -8.44 21.64 -15.54
CA LYS A 182 -8.85 20.32 -15.05
C LYS A 182 -9.19 20.37 -13.57
N ALA A 183 -10.25 19.68 -13.18
CA ALA A 183 -10.76 19.66 -11.81
C ALA A 183 -11.23 18.26 -11.45
N ALA A 184 -10.87 17.79 -10.26
CA ALA A 184 -11.33 16.51 -9.75
C ALA A 184 -12.84 16.59 -9.42
N ILE A 185 -13.56 15.51 -9.75
CA ILE A 185 -14.99 15.38 -9.49
C ILE A 185 -15.19 14.82 -8.08
N THR A 186 -16.02 15.47 -7.28
CA THR A 186 -16.37 15.05 -5.91
C THR A 186 -17.81 14.58 -5.79
N GLU A 187 -18.63 14.78 -6.82
CA GLU A 187 -20.03 14.38 -6.86
C GLU A 187 -20.18 12.98 -7.46
N ASN A 188 -21.16 12.21 -6.96
CA ASN A 188 -21.51 10.92 -7.53
C ASN A 188 -22.28 11.13 -8.84
N MET A 189 -21.67 10.77 -9.97
CA MET A 189 -22.27 10.86 -11.30
C MET A 189 -21.75 9.74 -12.20
N PHE A 190 -22.44 9.47 -13.30
CA PHE A 190 -21.99 8.46 -14.27
C PHE A 190 -20.75 8.94 -15.02
N ILE A 191 -19.84 8.03 -15.38
CA ILE A 191 -18.61 8.36 -16.14
C ILE A 191 -18.95 9.06 -17.47
N SER A 192 -20.09 8.73 -18.09
CA SER A 192 -20.61 9.38 -19.30
C SER A 192 -20.97 10.85 -19.10
N GLU A 193 -21.40 11.23 -17.90
CA GLU A 193 -21.86 12.57 -17.53
C GLU A 193 -20.73 13.48 -17.03
N VAL A 194 -19.54 12.90 -16.78
CA VAL A 194 -18.38 13.66 -16.31
C VAL A 194 -18.01 14.77 -17.31
N PRO A 195 -17.89 16.04 -16.86
CA PRO A 195 -17.53 17.15 -17.74
C PRO A 195 -16.08 17.03 -18.24
N GLU A 196 -15.77 17.74 -19.33
CA GLU A 196 -14.42 17.74 -19.91
C GLU A 196 -13.33 18.28 -18.96
N SER A 197 -13.70 19.06 -17.94
CA SER A 197 -12.78 19.45 -16.86
C SER A 197 -12.34 18.26 -15.99
N GLY A 198 -13.19 17.24 -15.82
CA GLY A 198 -12.88 16.01 -15.08
C GLY A 198 -12.18 14.93 -15.89
N ARG A 199 -12.06 15.10 -17.21
CA ARG A 199 -11.43 14.12 -18.12
C ARG A 199 -10.02 14.56 -18.52
N LEU A 200 -9.04 13.69 -18.36
CA LEU A 200 -7.69 13.89 -18.88
C LEU A 200 -7.60 13.54 -20.36
N SER A 201 -6.53 14.00 -21.02
CA SER A 201 -6.30 13.70 -22.43
C SER A 201 -5.81 12.25 -22.63
N LEU A 202 -6.14 11.62 -23.76
CA LEU A 202 -5.49 10.39 -24.24
C LEU A 202 -3.97 10.55 -24.37
N ALA A 203 -3.52 11.77 -24.67
CA ALA A 203 -2.10 12.10 -24.79
C ALA A 203 -1.43 12.41 -23.45
N ASN A 204 -2.10 12.17 -22.31
CA ASN A 204 -1.52 12.37 -20.99
C ASN A 204 -0.18 11.63 -20.89
N PRO A 205 0.95 12.34 -20.65
CA PRO A 205 2.28 11.74 -20.75
C PRO A 205 2.51 10.62 -19.73
N SER A 206 1.91 10.74 -18.54
CA SER A 206 2.09 9.79 -17.45
C SER A 206 0.90 9.81 -16.51
N PHE A 207 0.52 8.63 -16.03
CA PHE A 207 -0.53 8.46 -15.04
C PHE A 207 -0.46 7.10 -14.37
N ARG A 208 -1.11 7.00 -13.21
CA ARG A 208 -1.47 5.77 -12.53
C ARG A 208 -2.94 5.87 -12.15
N ALA A 209 -3.74 4.95 -12.67
CA ALA A 209 -5.19 4.92 -12.52
C ALA A 209 -5.63 3.53 -12.10
N ASN A 210 -6.80 3.43 -11.49
CA ASN A 210 -7.46 2.19 -11.15
C ASN A 210 -8.65 1.96 -12.09
N MET A 211 -8.91 0.71 -12.44
CA MET A 211 -10.03 0.32 -13.29
C MET A 211 -10.65 -0.94 -12.71
N LEU A 212 -11.90 -0.84 -12.27
CA LEU A 212 -12.72 -1.98 -11.87
C LEU A 212 -13.53 -2.42 -13.08
N LEU A 213 -13.44 -3.69 -13.43
CA LEU A 213 -14.12 -4.25 -14.59
C LEU A 213 -14.81 -5.55 -14.21
N PRO A 214 -16.16 -5.59 -14.13
CA PRO A 214 -16.92 -6.82 -13.90
C PRO A 214 -16.80 -7.83 -15.05
N ASP A 215 -17.06 -9.09 -14.75
CA ASP A 215 -17.11 -10.18 -15.73
C ASP A 215 -18.04 -9.84 -16.91
N ASP A 216 -17.56 -10.12 -18.12
CA ASP A 216 -18.22 -9.84 -19.40
C ASP A 216 -18.53 -8.35 -19.70
N THR A 217 -17.84 -7.42 -19.02
CA THR A 217 -18.02 -5.98 -19.27
C THR A 217 -16.82 -5.35 -19.98
N ARG A 218 -17.05 -4.16 -20.54
CA ARG A 218 -16.05 -3.40 -21.32
C ARG A 218 -15.85 -2.01 -20.74
N SER A 219 -14.60 -1.57 -20.70
CA SER A 219 -14.25 -0.19 -20.36
C SER A 219 -13.10 0.33 -21.22
N SER A 220 -13.15 1.62 -21.52
CA SER A 220 -12.08 2.38 -22.18
C SER A 220 -11.60 3.54 -21.31
N SER A 221 -11.91 3.53 -20.02
CA SER A 221 -11.59 4.59 -19.08
C SER A 221 -11.16 4.03 -17.74
N ALA A 222 -10.18 4.69 -17.12
CA ALA A 222 -9.70 4.40 -15.78
C ALA A 222 -9.84 5.63 -14.88
N ILE A 223 -9.82 5.44 -13.56
CA ILE A 223 -10.06 6.45 -12.53
C ILE A 223 -8.76 6.78 -11.82
N ILE A 224 -8.42 8.07 -11.72
CA ILE A 224 -7.29 8.57 -10.93
C ILE A 224 -7.85 9.25 -9.69
N SER A 225 -7.50 8.73 -8.51
CA SER A 225 -7.78 9.39 -7.23
C SER A 225 -6.90 10.64 -7.09
N TYR A 226 -7.51 11.79 -6.82
CA TYR A 226 -6.81 13.06 -6.66
C TYR A 226 -7.44 13.92 -5.56
N GLY A 227 -6.75 14.05 -4.41
CA GLY A 227 -7.34 14.64 -3.22
C GLY A 227 -8.58 13.85 -2.79
N ASP A 228 -9.68 14.55 -2.51
CA ASP A 228 -10.97 13.95 -2.14
C ASP A 228 -11.86 13.62 -3.35
N GLY A 229 -11.35 13.79 -4.58
CA GLY A 229 -12.11 13.58 -5.81
C GLY A 229 -11.42 12.64 -6.79
N VAL A 230 -12.02 12.52 -7.97
CA VAL A 230 -11.55 11.63 -9.04
C VAL A 230 -11.40 12.34 -10.38
N LEU A 231 -10.41 11.92 -11.16
CA LEU A 231 -10.23 12.31 -12.56
C LEU A 231 -10.38 11.08 -13.46
N ILE A 232 -11.01 11.25 -14.61
CA ILE A 232 -11.18 10.17 -15.59
C ILE A 232 -10.04 10.22 -16.60
N GLN A 233 -9.37 9.09 -16.78
CA GLN A 233 -8.33 8.88 -17.78
C GLN A 233 -8.84 7.96 -18.89
N PRO A 234 -9.16 8.49 -20.09
CA PRO A 234 -9.45 7.66 -21.26
C PRO A 234 -8.24 6.82 -21.67
N LEU A 235 -8.49 5.64 -22.21
CA LEU A 235 -7.51 4.69 -22.72
C LEU A 235 -7.55 4.62 -24.25
N PRO A 236 -6.41 4.33 -24.92
CA PRO A 236 -6.35 4.26 -26.38
C PRO A 236 -6.91 2.94 -26.96
N PHE A 237 -7.57 2.12 -26.15
CA PHE A 237 -8.19 0.85 -26.52
C PHE A 237 -9.30 0.55 -25.52
N VAL A 238 -10.23 -0.31 -25.92
CA VAL A 238 -11.25 -0.90 -25.03
C VAL A 238 -10.68 -2.18 -24.44
N LEU A 239 -10.82 -2.36 -23.13
CA LEU A 239 -10.56 -3.63 -22.46
C LEU A 239 -11.90 -4.31 -22.14
N HIS A 240 -12.10 -5.52 -22.66
CA HIS A 240 -13.22 -6.39 -22.30
C HIS A 240 -12.71 -7.48 -21.37
N LEU A 241 -13.25 -7.56 -20.15
CA LEU A 241 -12.99 -8.71 -19.29
C LEU A 241 -13.88 -9.86 -19.75
N LYS A 242 -13.31 -10.91 -20.33
CA LYS A 242 -14.07 -12.12 -20.70
C LYS A 242 -14.42 -12.92 -19.46
N ARG A 243 -13.43 -13.12 -18.59
CA ARG A 243 -13.57 -13.93 -17.38
C ARG A 243 -12.47 -13.62 -16.39
N PHE A 244 -12.83 -13.46 -15.13
CA PHE A 244 -11.92 -13.52 -14.00
C PHE A 244 -11.84 -14.95 -13.45
N TYR A 245 -10.63 -15.38 -13.10
CA TYR A 245 -10.34 -16.67 -12.50
C TYR A 245 -9.67 -16.46 -11.15
N ILE A 246 -10.13 -17.17 -10.14
CA ILE A 246 -9.52 -17.19 -8.81
C ILE A 246 -9.37 -18.63 -8.34
N ASP A 247 -8.15 -18.97 -7.94
CA ASP A 247 -7.84 -20.24 -7.30
C ASP A 247 -7.70 -20.01 -5.79
N TYR A 248 -8.07 -21.01 -4.99
CA TYR A 248 -7.97 -20.97 -3.54
C TYR A 248 -7.08 -22.11 -3.04
N TYR A 249 -6.33 -21.86 -1.96
CA TYR A 249 -5.73 -22.94 -1.17
C TYR A 249 -6.81 -23.76 -0.46
N SER A 250 -6.45 -24.92 0.09
CA SER A 250 -7.35 -25.73 0.92
C SER A 250 -7.86 -25.00 2.17
N THR A 251 -7.15 -23.97 2.62
CA THR A 251 -7.56 -23.08 3.72
C THR A 251 -8.65 -22.08 3.33
N GLY A 252 -8.96 -21.94 2.03
CA GLY A 252 -9.89 -20.96 1.48
C GLY A 252 -9.27 -19.60 1.14
N MET A 253 -7.97 -19.40 1.40
CA MET A 253 -7.28 -18.16 1.01
C MET A 253 -7.03 -18.16 -0.50
N PRO A 254 -7.21 -17.02 -1.20
CA PRO A 254 -6.82 -16.90 -2.61
C PRO A 254 -5.35 -17.29 -2.80
N SER A 255 -5.07 -18.11 -3.81
CA SER A 255 -3.73 -18.57 -4.19
C SER A 255 -3.25 -17.96 -5.50
N SER A 256 -4.17 -17.71 -6.42
CA SER A 256 -3.89 -17.11 -7.73
C SER A 256 -5.12 -16.36 -8.21
N PHE A 257 -4.92 -15.26 -8.92
CA PHE A 257 -6.00 -14.54 -9.59
C PHE A 257 -5.53 -14.07 -10.97
N LYS A 258 -6.35 -14.35 -11.98
CA LYS A 258 -6.03 -14.16 -13.40
C LYS A 258 -7.21 -13.59 -14.14
N SER A 259 -6.96 -12.73 -15.11
CA SER A 259 -8.00 -12.10 -15.91
C SER A 259 -7.78 -12.38 -17.37
N GLU A 260 -8.72 -13.08 -18.01
CA GLU A 260 -8.74 -13.21 -19.46
C GLU A 260 -9.40 -11.96 -20.05
N VAL A 261 -8.57 -11.15 -20.70
CA VAL A 261 -9.02 -9.89 -21.29
C VAL A 261 -8.90 -9.93 -22.79
N GLU A 262 -9.77 -9.19 -23.46
CA GLU A 262 -9.67 -8.88 -24.87
C GLU A 262 -9.44 -7.39 -25.06
N VAL A 263 -8.36 -7.08 -25.79
CA VAL A 263 -8.00 -5.73 -26.16
C VAL A 263 -8.60 -5.45 -27.53
N ILE A 264 -9.35 -4.35 -27.64
CA ILE A 264 -9.99 -3.91 -28.88
C ILE A 264 -9.48 -2.50 -29.18
N ASP A 265 -8.67 -2.38 -30.23
CA ASP A 265 -8.19 -1.09 -30.75
C ASP A 265 -8.83 -0.83 -32.12
N GLU A 266 -9.89 -0.03 -32.13
CA GLU A 266 -10.61 0.32 -33.36
C GLU A 266 -9.78 1.21 -34.30
N GLU A 267 -8.85 2.02 -33.78
CA GLU A 267 -8.01 2.92 -34.58
C GLU A 267 -6.99 2.12 -35.41
N ARG A 268 -6.48 1.01 -34.84
CA ARG A 268 -5.54 0.10 -35.53
C ARG A 268 -6.22 -1.10 -36.18
N GLY A 269 -7.50 -1.34 -35.89
CA GLY A 269 -8.20 -2.55 -36.33
C GLY A 269 -7.65 -3.84 -35.69
N GLU A 270 -6.99 -3.73 -34.53
CA GLU A 270 -6.38 -4.85 -33.83
C GLU A 270 -7.32 -5.36 -32.73
N ARG A 271 -7.50 -6.69 -32.66
CA ARG A 271 -8.24 -7.36 -31.58
C ARG A 271 -7.50 -8.63 -31.19
N PHE A 272 -7.17 -8.77 -29.92
CA PHE A 272 -6.49 -9.96 -29.40
C PHE A 272 -6.86 -10.20 -27.95
N SER A 273 -6.72 -11.45 -27.51
CA SER A 273 -6.93 -11.83 -26.12
C SER A 273 -5.59 -12.11 -25.45
N GLN A 274 -5.50 -11.75 -24.17
CA GLN A 274 -4.33 -11.98 -23.34
C GLN A 274 -4.78 -12.30 -21.91
N LEU A 275 -4.04 -13.16 -21.23
CA LEU A 275 -4.19 -13.38 -19.80
C LEU A 275 -3.34 -12.35 -19.05
N ILE A 276 -3.93 -11.68 -18.06
CA ILE A 276 -3.21 -10.82 -17.11
C ILE A 276 -3.17 -11.53 -15.77
N GLU A 277 -1.98 -11.69 -15.20
CA GLU A 277 -1.78 -12.26 -13.87
C GLU A 277 -0.70 -11.49 -13.09
N VAL A 278 -0.52 -11.83 -11.81
CA VAL A 278 0.48 -11.17 -10.95
C VAL A 278 1.87 -11.32 -11.57
N ASN A 279 2.56 -10.20 -11.80
CA ASN A 279 3.86 -10.08 -12.50
C ASN A 279 3.85 -10.27 -14.03
N GLU A 280 2.72 -10.64 -14.64
CA GLU A 280 2.57 -10.72 -16.10
C GLU A 280 1.55 -9.69 -16.62
N PRO A 281 1.91 -8.38 -16.66
CA PRO A 281 0.98 -7.35 -17.07
C PRO A 281 0.81 -7.28 -18.59
N LEU A 282 -0.37 -6.84 -19.04
CA LEU A 282 -0.60 -6.44 -20.42
C LEU A 282 0.13 -5.12 -20.71
N ARG A 283 0.90 -5.07 -21.79
CA ARG A 283 1.58 -3.85 -22.27
C ARG A 283 1.16 -3.54 -23.70
N TYR A 284 0.37 -2.50 -23.89
CA TYR A 284 -0.14 -2.12 -25.21
C TYR A 284 -0.27 -0.59 -25.34
N ARG A 285 0.12 -0.04 -26.50
CA ARG A 285 0.13 1.41 -26.80
C ARG A 285 0.74 2.31 -25.70
N GLY A 286 1.80 1.83 -25.05
CA GLY A 286 2.49 2.56 -23.98
C GLY A 286 1.75 2.58 -22.63
N VAL A 287 0.62 1.89 -22.54
CA VAL A 287 -0.14 1.65 -21.31
C VAL A 287 0.19 0.24 -20.81
N THR A 288 0.39 0.12 -19.50
CA THR A 288 0.56 -1.16 -18.82
C THR A 288 -0.63 -1.40 -17.89
N VAL A 289 -1.28 -2.55 -18.01
CA VAL A 289 -2.42 -2.96 -17.18
C VAL A 289 -1.93 -4.08 -16.28
N TYR A 290 -1.87 -3.80 -14.98
CA TYR A 290 -1.47 -4.74 -13.95
C TYR A 290 -2.71 -5.31 -13.28
N GLN A 291 -2.68 -6.61 -12.99
CA GLN A 291 -3.62 -7.20 -12.06
C GLN A 291 -3.31 -6.69 -10.65
N SER A 292 -4.15 -5.83 -10.09
CA SER A 292 -4.00 -5.33 -8.72
C SER A 292 -4.89 -6.06 -7.73
N GLY A 293 -6.00 -6.63 -8.18
CA GLY A 293 -6.92 -7.31 -7.30
C GLY A 293 -8.21 -7.78 -7.95
N PHE A 294 -9.23 -8.04 -7.13
CA PHE A 294 -10.57 -8.42 -7.52
C PHE A 294 -11.58 -7.84 -6.53
N ASP A 295 -12.83 -7.73 -6.96
CA ASP A 295 -13.93 -7.19 -6.17
C ASP A 295 -15.23 -7.89 -6.56
N ASP A 296 -16.31 -7.59 -5.86
CA ASP A 296 -17.66 -7.96 -6.29
C ASP A 296 -18.11 -7.06 -7.45
N GLY A 297 -18.46 -7.68 -8.58
CA GLY A 297 -18.83 -6.99 -9.81
C GLY A 297 -20.32 -6.66 -9.93
N GLY A 298 -21.07 -6.69 -8.83
CA GLY A 298 -22.52 -6.52 -8.84
C GLY A 298 -23.26 -7.86 -8.77
N SER A 299 -22.86 -8.72 -7.85
CA SER A 299 -23.53 -9.99 -7.54
C SER A 299 -25.01 -9.77 -7.27
N ARG A 300 -25.84 -10.67 -7.79
CA ARG A 300 -27.30 -10.62 -7.60
C ARG A 300 -27.65 -11.47 -6.40
N LEU A 301 -28.29 -10.86 -5.40
CA LEU A 301 -28.63 -11.48 -4.13
C LEU A 301 -30.14 -11.70 -4.04
N THR A 302 -30.54 -12.81 -3.42
CA THR A 302 -31.88 -12.99 -2.87
C THR A 302 -31.76 -13.13 -1.37
N LEU A 303 -32.41 -12.22 -0.65
CA LEU A 303 -32.24 -12.01 0.77
C LEU A 303 -33.59 -12.07 1.50
N SER A 304 -33.52 -12.43 2.77
CA SER A 304 -34.62 -12.40 3.74
C SER A 304 -34.36 -11.31 4.77
N ALA A 305 -35.29 -10.37 4.90
CA ALA A 305 -35.27 -9.29 5.89
C ALA A 305 -36.02 -9.72 7.16
N TYR A 306 -35.28 -9.97 8.24
CA TYR A 306 -35.84 -10.31 9.54
C TYR A 306 -36.05 -9.05 10.38
N PRO A 307 -37.31 -8.72 10.78
CA PRO A 307 -37.59 -7.54 11.60
C PRO A 307 -37.02 -7.70 13.01
N LEU A 308 -36.26 -6.71 13.49
CA LEU A 308 -35.76 -6.66 14.87
C LEU A 308 -36.66 -5.88 15.82
N GLN A 309 -37.76 -5.32 15.31
CA GLN A 309 -38.69 -4.49 16.07
C GLN A 309 -40.13 -4.89 15.73
N GLY A 310 -41.03 -4.66 16.69
CA GLY A 310 -42.45 -4.98 16.54
C GLY A 310 -42.77 -6.47 16.72
N LYS A 311 -44.03 -6.83 16.47
CA LYS A 311 -44.59 -8.17 16.72
C LYS A 311 -44.37 -9.17 15.59
N ASP A 312 -43.88 -8.72 14.43
CA ASP A 312 -43.60 -9.59 13.29
C ASP A 312 -42.32 -10.39 13.54
N TYR A 313 -42.25 -11.64 13.09
CA TYR A 313 -41.02 -12.45 13.08
C TYR A 313 -40.72 -13.09 11.74
N GLU A 314 -41.74 -13.26 10.89
CA GLU A 314 -41.57 -13.80 9.55
C GLU A 314 -40.75 -12.84 8.68
N PRO A 315 -39.74 -13.34 7.96
CA PRO A 315 -38.92 -12.48 7.11
C PRO A 315 -39.65 -12.10 5.82
N VAL A 316 -39.34 -10.90 5.32
CA VAL A 316 -39.76 -10.45 3.99
C VAL A 316 -38.65 -10.75 2.98
N ARG A 317 -38.97 -11.50 1.92
CA ARG A 317 -38.00 -11.86 0.87
C ARG A 317 -37.91 -10.81 -0.22
N PHE A 318 -36.70 -10.46 -0.64
CA PHE A 318 -36.44 -9.46 -1.68
C PHE A 318 -35.16 -9.79 -2.47
N LYS A 319 -34.95 -9.07 -3.57
CA LYS A 319 -33.74 -9.16 -4.40
C LYS A 319 -32.91 -7.90 -4.23
N ALA A 320 -31.59 -8.02 -4.35
CA ALA A 320 -30.65 -6.90 -4.31
C ALA A 320 -29.51 -7.12 -5.30
N THR A 321 -28.86 -6.05 -5.71
CA THR A 321 -27.60 -6.10 -6.46
C THR A 321 -26.52 -5.46 -5.58
N VAL A 322 -25.35 -6.10 -5.48
CA VAL A 322 -24.20 -5.49 -4.80
C VAL A 322 -23.80 -4.19 -5.52
N GLY A 323 -23.48 -3.15 -4.75
CA GLY A 323 -23.16 -1.80 -5.24
C GLY A 323 -24.39 -0.90 -5.44
N GLU A 324 -25.62 -1.44 -5.41
CA GLU A 324 -26.85 -0.67 -5.60
C GLU A 324 -27.58 -0.42 -4.27
N GLY A 325 -27.98 0.83 -4.03
CA GLY A 325 -28.82 1.20 -2.91
C GLY A 325 -30.31 1.04 -3.24
N GLN A 326 -31.08 0.47 -2.31
CA GLN A 326 -32.53 0.32 -2.47
C GLN A 326 -33.29 0.46 -1.14
N SER A 327 -34.58 0.77 -1.24
CA SER A 327 -35.48 0.77 -0.09
C SER A 327 -36.04 -0.65 0.12
N VAL A 328 -35.81 -1.21 1.30
CA VAL A 328 -36.20 -2.59 1.65
C VAL A 328 -37.30 -2.55 2.71
N ILE A 329 -38.46 -3.12 2.37
CA ILE A 329 -39.55 -3.35 3.33
C ILE A 329 -39.21 -4.57 4.19
N TYR A 330 -39.29 -4.42 5.51
CA TYR A 330 -38.85 -5.47 6.45
C TYR A 330 -39.94 -6.02 7.37
N ASN A 331 -41.17 -5.52 7.31
CA ASN A 331 -42.28 -6.01 8.13
C ASN A 331 -43.63 -5.91 7.41
N SER A 332 -44.66 -6.51 8.00
CA SER A 332 -46.02 -6.54 7.45
C SER A 332 -46.71 -5.17 7.45
N SER A 333 -46.24 -4.26 8.31
CA SER A 333 -46.73 -2.88 8.42
C SER A 333 -46.22 -1.96 7.29
N GLY A 334 -45.31 -2.44 6.46
CA GLY A 334 -44.77 -1.68 5.33
C GLY A 334 -43.64 -0.71 5.69
N GLU A 335 -43.03 -0.85 6.86
CA GLU A 335 -41.85 -0.07 7.20
C GLU A 335 -40.64 -0.47 6.35
N SER A 336 -39.82 0.52 6.00
CA SER A 336 -38.70 0.34 5.08
C SER A 336 -37.41 0.97 5.58
N VAL A 337 -36.28 0.40 5.20
CA VAL A 337 -34.94 0.96 5.41
C VAL A 337 -34.22 1.12 4.08
N ASN A 338 -33.39 2.16 3.94
CA ASN A 338 -32.50 2.28 2.80
C ASN A 338 -31.23 1.47 3.06
N ALA A 339 -31.01 0.44 2.25
CA ALA A 339 -29.89 -0.48 2.35
C ALA A 339 -29.05 -0.45 1.07
N THR A 340 -27.74 -0.41 1.22
CA THR A 340 -26.79 -0.62 0.12
C THR A 340 -25.95 -1.84 0.44
N PHE A 341 -26.06 -2.88 -0.38
CA PHE A 341 -25.26 -4.10 -0.22
C PHE A 341 -23.89 -3.85 -0.85
N THR A 342 -22.83 -3.87 -0.06
CA THR A 342 -21.52 -3.40 -0.51
C THR A 342 -20.63 -4.54 -1.00
N GLU A 343 -20.76 -5.73 -0.43
CA GLU A 343 -19.91 -6.87 -0.80
C GLU A 343 -20.60 -8.21 -0.47
N LEU A 344 -20.45 -9.20 -1.36
CA LEU A 344 -20.72 -10.61 -1.07
C LEU A 344 -19.39 -11.36 -0.99
N ARG A 345 -19.08 -11.92 0.19
CA ARG A 345 -17.95 -12.84 0.35
C ARG A 345 -18.47 -14.25 0.44
N VAL A 346 -18.22 -15.06 -0.59
CA VAL A 346 -18.65 -16.47 -0.61
C VAL A 346 -17.78 -17.34 0.32
N PHE A 347 -16.49 -17.00 0.43
CA PHE A 347 -15.52 -17.65 1.30
C PHE A 347 -14.96 -16.62 2.27
N ASN A 348 -15.05 -16.90 3.57
CA ASN A 348 -14.46 -16.06 4.62
C ASN A 348 -13.48 -16.91 5.41
N VAL A 349 -12.19 -16.56 5.38
CA VAL A 349 -11.15 -17.31 6.08
C VAL A 349 -10.69 -16.53 7.29
N GLU A 350 -11.09 -17.00 8.46
CA GLU A 350 -10.93 -16.28 9.72
C GLU A 350 -10.08 -17.08 10.71
N ASP A 351 -9.36 -16.35 11.57
CA ASP A 351 -8.61 -16.88 12.71
C ASP A 351 -9.48 -16.74 13.96
N LEU A 352 -10.03 -17.85 14.44
CA LEU A 352 -10.99 -17.85 15.56
C LEU A 352 -10.31 -17.98 16.94
N THR A 353 -8.97 -17.96 17.03
CA THR A 353 -8.28 -18.07 18.32
C THR A 353 -8.50 -16.87 19.23
N ASP A 354 -8.64 -15.68 18.64
CA ASP A 354 -8.82 -14.41 19.36
C ASP A 354 -10.30 -14.04 19.53
N GLY A 355 -11.22 -14.99 19.30
CA GLY A 355 -12.67 -14.82 19.46
C GLY A 355 -13.40 -14.55 18.14
N ALA A 356 -14.22 -13.49 18.10
CA ALA A 356 -15.06 -13.19 16.95
C ALA A 356 -14.22 -12.69 15.75
N PRO A 357 -14.58 -13.09 14.51
CA PRO A 357 -13.80 -12.76 13.32
C PRO A 357 -13.73 -11.26 13.06
N GLN A 358 -12.65 -10.79 12.43
CA GLN A 358 -12.49 -9.40 12.02
C GLN A 358 -12.18 -9.41 10.52
N PRO A 359 -13.21 -9.23 9.65
CA PRO A 359 -13.05 -9.33 8.22
C PRO A 359 -11.94 -8.40 7.74
N LYS A 360 -10.89 -8.99 7.19
CA LYS A 360 -9.75 -8.21 6.69
C LYS A 360 -10.08 -7.49 5.40
N ALA A 361 -9.34 -6.41 5.14
CA ALA A 361 -9.44 -5.69 3.90
C ALA A 361 -8.90 -6.54 2.73
N PHE A 362 -9.38 -6.24 1.54
CA PHE A 362 -8.95 -6.90 0.31
C PHE A 362 -7.41 -6.84 0.09
N VAL A 363 -6.79 -5.71 0.43
CA VAL A 363 -5.34 -5.46 0.27
C VAL A 363 -4.49 -6.51 1.01
N ASP A 364 -4.96 -7.00 2.16
CA ASP A 364 -4.25 -8.01 2.95
C ASP A 364 -4.18 -9.36 2.23
N HIS A 365 -5.19 -9.68 1.42
CA HIS A 365 -5.23 -10.91 0.63
C HIS A 365 -4.31 -10.84 -0.59
N VAL A 366 -4.18 -9.66 -1.21
CA VAL A 366 -3.24 -9.44 -2.33
C VAL A 366 -1.80 -9.63 -1.87
N ALA A 367 -1.45 -9.10 -0.69
CA ALA A 367 -0.12 -9.24 -0.11
C ALA A 367 0.29 -10.70 0.07
N ALA A 368 -0.64 -11.57 0.46
CA ALA A 368 -0.42 -13.00 0.65
C ALA A 368 -0.07 -13.74 -0.66
N VAL A 369 -0.64 -13.31 -1.79
CA VAL A 369 -0.40 -13.92 -3.11
C VAL A 369 0.81 -13.29 -3.83
N SER A 370 1.11 -12.01 -3.57
CA SER A 370 2.17 -11.27 -4.26
C SER A 370 3.60 -11.57 -3.77
N GLY A 371 3.82 -12.67 -3.06
CA GLY A 371 5.15 -13.14 -2.66
C GLY A 371 5.75 -12.43 -1.44
N SER A 372 4.95 -11.72 -0.64
CA SER A 372 5.40 -11.35 0.70
C SER A 372 5.50 -12.63 1.56
N ASN A 373 6.52 -12.76 2.43
CA ASN A 373 6.77 -13.94 3.28
C ASN A 373 5.69 -14.14 4.38
N VAL A 374 4.43 -13.88 4.08
CA VAL A 374 3.29 -14.14 4.96
C VAL A 374 3.01 -15.64 4.89
N ARG A 375 3.58 -16.40 5.83
CA ARG A 375 3.20 -17.80 6.00
C ARG A 375 1.74 -17.86 6.45
N PRO A 376 0.92 -18.76 5.88
CA PRO A 376 -0.41 -19.04 6.42
C PRO A 376 -0.30 -19.32 7.92
N LYS A 377 -1.14 -18.68 8.75
CA LYS A 377 -1.31 -19.14 10.13
C LYS A 377 -2.01 -20.49 10.12
N ASP A 378 -1.61 -21.40 11.01
CA ASP A 378 -2.11 -22.78 11.04
C ASP A 378 -3.58 -22.93 11.49
N ASN A 379 -4.22 -21.85 11.99
CA ASN A 379 -5.57 -21.89 12.59
C ASN A 379 -6.65 -21.18 11.75
N LEU A 380 -6.43 -21.05 10.44
CA LEU A 380 -7.39 -20.42 9.54
C LEU A 380 -8.52 -21.38 9.16
N THR A 381 -9.76 -20.94 9.34
CA THR A 381 -10.96 -21.73 9.02
C THR A 381 -11.90 -20.95 8.12
N ASN A 382 -12.47 -21.62 7.12
CA ASN A 382 -13.51 -21.03 6.30
C ASN A 382 -14.85 -21.03 7.06
N VAL A 383 -15.37 -19.86 7.39
CA VAL A 383 -16.61 -19.67 8.17
C VAL A 383 -17.86 -19.48 7.30
N GLY A 384 -17.75 -19.78 6.00
CA GLY A 384 -18.87 -19.70 5.05
C GLY A 384 -19.13 -18.28 4.53
N PRO A 385 -20.27 -18.06 3.84
CA PRO A 385 -20.54 -16.78 3.19
C PRO A 385 -20.92 -15.67 4.18
N SER A 386 -20.57 -14.44 3.83
CA SER A 386 -20.96 -13.22 4.55
C SER A 386 -21.43 -12.14 3.57
N VAL A 387 -22.30 -11.26 4.06
CA VAL A 387 -22.82 -10.12 3.30
C VAL A 387 -22.50 -8.86 4.08
N LEU A 388 -21.79 -7.95 3.43
CA LEU A 388 -21.54 -6.60 3.94
C LEU A 388 -22.58 -5.66 3.35
N TYR A 389 -23.14 -4.81 4.19
CA TYR A 389 -24.14 -3.83 3.77
C TYR A 389 -24.09 -2.60 4.67
N SER A 390 -24.49 -1.46 4.12
CA SER A 390 -24.69 -0.24 4.88
C SER A 390 -26.17 0.10 4.96
N LEU A 391 -26.61 0.55 6.12
CA LEU A 391 -27.94 1.13 6.31
C LEU A 391 -27.79 2.62 6.55
N THR A 392 -28.64 3.43 5.91
CA THR A 392 -28.71 4.87 6.15
C THR A 392 -29.97 5.18 6.94
N ASP A 393 -29.80 5.82 8.09
CA ASP A 393 -30.91 6.23 8.93
C ASP A 393 -31.64 7.47 8.38
N LYS A 394 -32.73 7.88 9.04
CA LYS A 394 -33.53 9.06 8.67
C LYS A 394 -32.76 10.39 8.84
N GLN A 395 -31.65 10.39 9.58
CA GLN A 395 -30.79 11.55 9.83
C GLN A 395 -29.63 11.62 8.83
N GLY A 396 -29.52 10.65 7.92
CA GLY A 396 -28.43 10.55 6.94
C GLY A 396 -27.16 9.89 7.47
N GLN A 397 -27.16 9.37 8.70
CA GLN A 397 -26.04 8.62 9.24
C GLN A 397 -26.02 7.20 8.65
N SER A 398 -24.86 6.76 8.17
CA SER A 398 -24.68 5.42 7.64
C SER A 398 -23.92 4.54 8.64
N PHE A 399 -24.39 3.32 8.82
CA PHE A 399 -23.74 2.28 9.62
C PHE A 399 -23.40 1.09 8.73
N ASP A 400 -22.23 0.51 8.93
CA ASP A 400 -21.77 -0.67 8.22
C ASP A 400 -22.07 -1.93 9.02
N PHE A 401 -22.55 -2.96 8.35
CA PHE A 401 -22.88 -4.24 8.91
C PHE A 401 -22.21 -5.37 8.15
N VAL A 402 -21.88 -6.45 8.87
CA VAL A 402 -21.41 -7.71 8.29
C VAL A 402 -22.15 -8.83 8.97
N ASN A 403 -22.91 -9.60 8.19
CA ASN A 403 -23.60 -10.77 8.72
C ASN A 403 -22.95 -12.02 8.13
N TYR A 404 -22.75 -13.03 8.96
CA TYR A 404 -22.34 -14.36 8.51
C TYR A 404 -23.58 -15.25 8.35
N MET A 405 -23.64 -15.96 7.23
CA MET A 405 -24.86 -16.62 6.77
C MET A 405 -25.02 -18.04 7.33
N VAL A 406 -23.98 -18.55 8.00
CA VAL A 406 -23.92 -19.88 8.62
C VAL A 406 -23.53 -19.67 10.09
N PRO A 407 -24.11 -20.42 11.05
CA PRO A 407 -23.72 -20.29 12.44
C PRO A 407 -22.29 -20.78 12.64
N MET A 408 -21.54 -20.06 13.49
CA MET A 408 -20.19 -20.43 13.90
C MET A 408 -20.22 -21.00 15.30
N THR A 409 -19.44 -22.05 15.55
CA THR A 409 -19.26 -22.58 16.90
C THR A 409 -18.31 -21.67 17.67
N LEU A 410 -18.83 -20.96 18.66
CA LEU A 410 -18.05 -20.17 19.61
C LEU A 410 -18.39 -20.66 21.02
N ASP A 411 -17.37 -20.87 21.84
CA ASP A 411 -17.54 -21.38 23.21
C ASP A 411 -18.40 -22.67 23.24
N ASP A 412 -18.16 -23.58 22.28
CA ASP A 412 -18.89 -24.85 22.05
C ASP A 412 -20.39 -24.72 21.64
N PHE A 413 -20.89 -23.51 21.37
CA PHE A 413 -22.28 -23.29 20.94
C PHE A 413 -22.39 -22.64 19.54
N PRO A 414 -23.31 -23.11 18.67
CA PRO A 414 -23.51 -22.50 17.34
C PRO A 414 -24.26 -21.17 17.44
N VAL A 415 -23.63 -20.09 16.96
CA VAL A 415 -24.19 -18.74 16.95
C VAL A 415 -24.06 -18.05 15.59
N PHE A 416 -25.09 -17.32 15.18
CA PHE A 416 -25.01 -16.35 14.10
C PHE A 416 -24.36 -15.07 14.59
N LEU A 417 -23.42 -14.53 13.81
CA LEU A 417 -22.71 -13.30 14.12
C LEU A 417 -23.25 -12.16 13.26
N LEU A 418 -23.81 -11.16 13.95
CA LEU A 418 -24.28 -9.91 13.36
C LEU A 418 -23.33 -8.78 13.74
N GLY A 419 -22.43 -8.45 12.83
CA GLY A 419 -21.41 -7.42 13.00
C GLY A 419 -21.94 -6.04 12.67
N MET A 420 -21.54 -5.04 13.45
CA MET A 420 -21.76 -3.62 13.17
C MET A 420 -20.48 -2.82 13.39
N ARG A 421 -20.31 -1.72 12.65
CA ARG A 421 -19.35 -0.64 12.94
C ARG A 421 -19.95 0.72 12.55
N ARG A 422 -19.52 1.80 13.21
CA ARG A 422 -20.00 3.16 12.92
C ARG A 422 -19.19 3.82 11.82
N ASN A 423 -17.88 3.64 11.86
CA ASN A 423 -16.96 4.12 10.84
C ASN A 423 -16.21 2.95 10.21
N GLN A 424 -15.75 3.10 8.97
CA GLN A 424 -14.91 2.08 8.31
C GLN A 424 -13.61 1.80 9.07
N ALA A 425 -13.18 2.78 9.86
CA ALA A 425 -12.03 2.74 10.74
C ALA A 425 -12.22 1.86 12.01
N ASP A 426 -13.46 1.59 12.42
CA ASP A 426 -13.73 0.89 13.68
C ASP A 426 -13.73 -0.64 13.46
N PHE A 427 -13.35 -1.39 14.49
CA PHE A 427 -13.53 -2.85 14.52
C PHE A 427 -15.01 -3.22 14.57
N PHE A 428 -15.36 -4.36 13.97
CA PHE A 428 -16.72 -4.88 14.06
C PHE A 428 -17.01 -5.37 15.47
N ARG A 429 -18.16 -4.97 15.98
CA ARG A 429 -18.77 -5.48 17.21
C ARG A 429 -19.92 -6.41 16.85
N TYR A 430 -20.06 -7.51 17.58
CA TYR A 430 -20.99 -8.57 17.19
C TYR A 430 -22.09 -8.79 18.21
N VAL A 431 -23.32 -8.88 17.72
CA VAL A 431 -24.41 -9.56 18.42
C VAL A 431 -24.36 -11.04 18.04
N ARG A 432 -24.37 -11.92 19.04
CA ARG A 432 -24.38 -13.38 18.87
C ARG A 432 -25.79 -13.88 19.02
N ILE A 433 -26.42 -14.35 17.95
CA ILE A 433 -27.76 -14.96 17.99
C ILE A 433 -27.59 -16.48 18.06
N PRO A 434 -28.12 -17.16 19.10
CA PRO A 434 -28.01 -18.61 19.18
C PRO A 434 -28.80 -19.27 18.04
N ALA A 435 -28.18 -20.26 17.40
CA ALA A 435 -28.84 -21.04 16.36
C ALA A 435 -29.84 -22.01 16.99
N ASP A 436 -31.00 -22.18 16.36
CA ASP A 436 -31.98 -23.20 16.74
C ASP A 436 -31.58 -24.61 16.22
N ALA A 437 -32.38 -25.63 16.56
CA ALA A 437 -32.14 -27.01 16.14
C ALA A 437 -32.12 -27.22 14.60
N LYS A 438 -32.61 -26.24 13.82
CA LYS A 438 -32.57 -26.25 12.35
C LYS A 438 -31.40 -25.42 11.80
N ASN A 439 -30.45 -25.00 12.64
CA ASN A 439 -29.38 -24.06 12.31
C ASN A 439 -29.92 -22.75 11.73
N SER A 440 -30.94 -22.20 12.38
CA SER A 440 -31.67 -21.02 11.93
C SER A 440 -31.79 -19.99 13.06
N MET A 441 -32.17 -18.75 12.70
CA MET A 441 -32.48 -17.69 13.67
C MET A 441 -33.99 -17.63 14.00
N GLU A 442 -34.82 -18.45 13.35
CA GLU A 442 -36.28 -18.38 13.40
C GLU A 442 -36.81 -18.42 14.84
N GLU A 443 -36.29 -19.33 15.67
CA GLU A 443 -36.73 -19.43 17.06
C GLU A 443 -36.35 -18.21 17.91
N PHE A 444 -35.17 -17.64 17.69
CA PHE A 444 -34.78 -16.39 18.32
C PHE A 444 -35.68 -15.23 17.85
N MET A 445 -36.04 -15.18 16.57
CA MET A 445 -36.93 -14.16 16.04
C MET A 445 -38.36 -14.28 16.60
N MET A 446 -38.87 -15.51 16.76
CA MET A 446 -40.14 -15.76 17.46
C MET A 446 -40.10 -15.26 18.90
N LEU A 447 -39.02 -15.59 19.64
CA LEU A 447 -38.84 -15.12 21.01
C LEU A 447 -38.77 -13.59 21.09
N ARG A 448 -38.03 -12.94 20.17
CA ARG A 448 -37.95 -11.48 20.08
C ARG A 448 -39.29 -10.84 19.73
N ALA A 449 -40.15 -11.48 18.92
CA ALA A 449 -41.51 -10.99 18.71
C ALA A 449 -42.34 -11.08 19.99
N ALA A 450 -42.20 -12.15 20.76
CA ALA A 450 -42.88 -12.32 22.03
C ALA A 450 -42.44 -11.30 23.10
N THR A 451 -41.22 -10.77 23.04
CA THR A 451 -40.78 -9.69 23.96
C THR A 451 -41.51 -8.36 23.72
N GLU A 452 -42.11 -8.18 22.54
CA GLU A 452 -42.93 -7.01 22.19
C GLU A 452 -44.44 -7.25 22.46
N ASP A 453 -44.81 -8.39 23.06
CA ASP A 453 -46.17 -8.71 23.45
C ASP A 453 -46.36 -8.66 24.98
N PRO A 454 -46.98 -7.59 25.52
CA PRO A 454 -47.13 -7.44 26.97
C PRO A 454 -47.92 -8.57 27.65
N GLU A 455 -48.88 -9.18 26.94
CA GLU A 455 -49.64 -10.31 27.47
C GLU A 455 -48.78 -11.58 27.56
N ALA A 456 -47.94 -11.85 26.55
CA ALA A 456 -46.98 -12.95 26.59
C ALA A 456 -45.95 -12.76 27.72
N LEU A 457 -45.41 -11.55 27.90
CA LEU A 457 -44.50 -11.24 29.00
C LEU A 457 -45.14 -11.45 30.38
N ARG A 458 -46.39 -11.01 30.55
CA ARG A 458 -47.13 -11.19 31.80
C ARG A 458 -47.41 -12.66 32.07
N LEU A 459 -47.80 -13.41 31.06
CA LEU A 459 -48.01 -14.86 31.17
C LEU A 459 -46.71 -15.60 31.50
N ALA A 460 -45.57 -15.19 30.93
CA ALA A 460 -44.26 -15.76 31.24
C ALA A 460 -43.88 -15.53 32.70
N ALA A 461 -44.04 -14.30 33.19
CA ALA A 461 -43.81 -13.95 34.60
C ALA A 461 -44.73 -14.73 35.55
N GLN A 462 -45.99 -14.94 35.16
CA GLN A 462 -46.95 -15.74 35.92
C GLN A 462 -46.55 -17.22 35.98
N ARG A 463 -46.17 -17.83 34.85
CA ARG A 463 -45.68 -19.23 34.80
C ARG A 463 -44.43 -19.42 35.65
N PHE A 464 -43.48 -18.48 35.56
CA PHE A 464 -42.28 -18.48 36.41
C PHE A 464 -42.63 -18.41 37.90
N ALA A 465 -43.50 -17.48 38.30
CA ALA A 465 -43.90 -17.33 39.69
C ALA A 465 -44.58 -18.60 40.23
N GLN A 466 -45.49 -19.22 39.46
CA GLN A 466 -46.14 -20.47 39.85
C GLN A 466 -45.13 -21.62 40.07
N ARG A 467 -44.10 -21.70 39.22
CA ARG A 467 -43.04 -22.72 39.31
C ARG A 467 -42.13 -22.56 40.54
N SER A 468 -42.09 -21.36 41.14
CA SER A 468 -41.28 -21.05 42.34
C SER A 468 -41.85 -21.63 43.65
N GLY A 469 -43.11 -22.08 43.66
CA GLY A 469 -43.67 -22.95 44.71
C GLY A 469 -44.19 -22.28 45.99
N GLN A 470 -44.27 -20.94 46.08
CA GLN A 470 -44.76 -20.22 47.27
C GLN A 470 -45.97 -19.31 46.99
N ILE A 471 -47.19 -19.79 47.30
CA ILE A 471 -48.48 -19.15 46.92
C ILE A 471 -48.60 -17.66 47.32
N GLU A 472 -48.17 -17.25 48.52
CA GLU A 472 -48.20 -15.85 48.97
C GLU A 472 -47.12 -14.97 48.30
N SER A 473 -45.99 -15.57 47.92
CA SER A 473 -44.89 -14.90 47.21
C SER A 473 -45.16 -14.79 45.70
N ASN A 474 -46.05 -15.63 45.14
CA ASN A 474 -46.31 -15.72 43.71
C ASN A 474 -46.78 -14.38 43.09
N SER A 475 -47.62 -13.60 43.78
CA SER A 475 -48.12 -12.32 43.24
C SER A 475 -47.04 -11.23 43.23
N LEU A 476 -46.20 -11.18 44.27
CA LEU A 476 -45.05 -10.26 44.32
C LEU A 476 -43.96 -10.65 43.32
N MET A 477 -43.69 -11.95 43.20
CA MET A 477 -42.72 -12.50 42.26
C MET A 477 -43.15 -12.28 40.80
N GLU A 478 -44.44 -12.46 40.48
CA GLU A 478 -44.99 -12.16 39.16
C GLU A 478 -44.77 -10.69 38.78
N VAL A 479 -45.14 -9.76 39.68
CA VAL A 479 -44.97 -8.32 39.45
C VAL A 479 -43.48 -7.95 39.31
N ALA A 480 -42.61 -8.54 40.12
CA ALA A 480 -41.17 -8.34 40.04
C ALA A 480 -40.60 -8.86 38.71
N ALA A 481 -40.88 -10.10 38.35
CA ALA A 481 -40.42 -10.73 37.12
C ALA A 481 -40.89 -9.96 35.87
N PHE A 482 -42.17 -9.59 35.81
CA PHE A 482 -42.74 -8.81 34.72
C PHE A 482 -42.05 -7.46 34.57
N LYS A 483 -41.93 -6.70 35.65
CA LYS A 483 -41.31 -5.36 35.61
C LYS A 483 -39.83 -5.44 35.23
N THR A 484 -39.13 -6.46 35.70
CA THR A 484 -37.71 -6.67 35.39
C THR A 484 -37.52 -7.04 33.92
N ILE A 485 -38.27 -8.00 33.38
CA ILE A 485 -38.13 -8.37 31.96
C ILE A 485 -38.55 -7.22 31.04
N GLU A 486 -39.62 -6.49 31.39
CA GLU A 486 -40.03 -5.30 30.64
C GLU A 486 -38.94 -4.21 30.63
N THR A 487 -38.36 -3.94 31.80
CA THR A 487 -37.28 -2.93 31.92
C THR A 487 -36.03 -3.36 31.15
N PHE A 488 -35.67 -4.65 31.24
CA PHE A 488 -34.54 -5.23 30.55
C PHE A 488 -34.71 -5.15 29.03
N MET A 489 -35.87 -5.54 28.49
CA MET A 489 -36.10 -5.49 27.03
C MET A 489 -36.07 -4.06 26.48
N LYS A 490 -36.48 -3.06 27.27
CA LYS A 490 -36.46 -1.65 26.88
C LYS A 490 -35.09 -0.97 27.00
N LYS A 491 -34.27 -1.35 28.00
CA LYS A 491 -33.06 -0.59 28.39
C LYS A 491 -31.80 -1.44 28.63
N GLY A 492 -31.87 -2.74 28.38
CA GLY A 492 -30.81 -3.70 28.72
C GLY A 492 -30.53 -3.75 30.23
N PHE A 493 -29.36 -4.26 30.60
CA PHE A 493 -28.91 -4.28 32.01
C PHE A 493 -28.74 -2.87 32.59
N ASN A 494 -28.41 -1.88 31.76
CA ASN A 494 -28.26 -0.49 32.18
C ASN A 494 -29.53 0.05 32.87
N GLY A 495 -30.71 -0.29 32.35
CA GLY A 495 -31.98 0.11 32.97
C GLY A 495 -32.24 -0.50 34.36
N ILE A 496 -31.59 -1.61 34.69
CA ILE A 496 -31.69 -2.28 36.00
C ILE A 496 -30.67 -1.70 36.98
N ILE A 497 -29.44 -1.44 36.53
CA ILE A 497 -28.32 -1.05 37.40
C ILE A 497 -28.23 0.46 37.66
N GLU A 498 -28.66 1.29 36.72
CA GLU A 498 -28.54 2.75 36.81
C GLU A 498 -29.29 3.34 38.04
N PRO A 499 -30.48 2.84 38.41
CA PRO A 499 -31.17 3.27 39.63
C PRO A 499 -30.55 2.74 40.94
N VAL A 500 -29.59 1.83 40.87
CA VAL A 500 -29.05 1.08 42.02
C VAL A 500 -27.69 1.64 42.45
N PRO A 501 -27.45 1.87 43.77
CA PRO A 501 -26.14 2.28 44.27
C PRO A 501 -25.02 1.31 43.89
N GLU A 502 -23.81 1.80 43.58
CA GLU A 502 -22.71 0.98 43.03
C GLU A 502 -22.39 -0.27 43.85
N HIS A 503 -22.42 -0.15 45.18
CA HIS A 503 -22.11 -1.25 46.10
C HIS A 503 -23.20 -2.33 46.17
N GLU A 504 -24.40 -2.08 45.63
CA GLU A 504 -25.51 -3.05 45.59
C GLU A 504 -25.70 -3.67 44.20
N ARG A 505 -25.07 -3.11 43.16
CA ARG A 505 -25.28 -3.54 41.76
C ARG A 505 -25.01 -5.02 41.56
N GLU A 506 -23.90 -5.55 42.09
CA GLU A 506 -23.54 -6.97 41.96
C GLU A 506 -24.60 -7.88 42.61
N ARG A 507 -25.10 -7.50 43.78
CA ARG A 507 -26.16 -8.22 44.49
C ARG A 507 -27.50 -8.17 43.75
N ILE A 508 -27.86 -7.03 43.17
CA ILE A 508 -29.09 -6.92 42.37
C ILE A 508 -28.97 -7.75 41.09
N LEU A 509 -27.83 -7.73 40.41
CA LEU A 509 -27.60 -8.54 39.22
C LEU A 509 -27.64 -10.04 39.51
N SER A 510 -27.05 -10.50 40.63
CA SER A 510 -27.07 -11.93 40.99
C SER A 510 -28.47 -12.46 41.30
N LEU A 511 -29.41 -11.60 41.69
CA LEU A 511 -30.83 -11.94 41.86
C LEU A 511 -31.61 -11.79 40.55
N THR A 512 -31.28 -10.78 39.74
CA THR A 512 -32.03 -10.39 38.55
C THR A 512 -31.75 -11.29 37.36
N VAL A 513 -30.49 -11.68 37.14
CA VAL A 513 -30.10 -12.50 35.98
C VAL A 513 -30.80 -13.87 35.99
N PRO A 514 -30.82 -14.65 37.09
CA PRO A 514 -31.56 -15.91 37.13
C PRO A 514 -33.06 -15.72 36.91
N MET A 515 -33.65 -14.66 37.47
CA MET A 515 -35.06 -14.34 37.27
C MET A 515 -35.38 -14.02 35.81
N LEU A 516 -34.52 -13.24 35.13
CA LEU A 516 -34.63 -12.95 33.70
C LEU A 516 -34.50 -14.23 32.87
N GLN A 517 -33.50 -15.07 33.15
CA GLN A 517 -33.30 -16.34 32.46
C GLN A 517 -34.54 -17.25 32.56
N MET A 518 -35.07 -17.43 33.78
CA MET A 518 -36.24 -18.29 33.99
C MET A 518 -37.52 -17.69 33.39
N THR A 519 -37.69 -16.37 33.41
CA THR A 519 -38.84 -15.72 32.76
C THR A 519 -38.74 -15.82 31.23
N LEU A 520 -37.53 -15.65 30.68
CA LEU A 520 -37.27 -15.76 29.25
C LEU A 520 -37.48 -17.20 28.75
N LEU A 521 -37.13 -18.19 29.57
CA LEU A 521 -37.41 -19.61 29.33
C LEU A 521 -38.92 -19.86 29.17
N GLU A 522 -39.75 -19.35 30.09
CA GLU A 522 -41.21 -19.48 29.99
C GLU A 522 -41.77 -18.70 28.78
N LEU A 523 -41.19 -17.54 28.46
CA LEU A 523 -41.56 -16.77 27.27
C LEU A 523 -41.25 -17.54 25.98
N ARG A 524 -40.11 -18.23 25.90
CA ARG A 524 -39.76 -19.12 24.78
C ARG A 524 -40.79 -20.23 24.61
N ASN A 525 -41.23 -20.87 25.70
CA ASN A 525 -42.28 -21.88 25.64
C ASN A 525 -43.61 -21.30 25.16
N ILE A 526 -44.00 -20.12 25.63
CA ILE A 526 -45.23 -19.43 25.19
C ILE A 526 -45.16 -19.10 23.70
N ALA A 527 -44.03 -18.55 23.22
CA ALA A 527 -43.83 -18.25 21.81
C ALA A 527 -43.96 -19.51 20.96
N ARG A 528 -43.33 -20.61 21.38
CA ARG A 528 -43.44 -21.92 20.70
C ARG A 528 -44.88 -22.43 20.65
N GLU A 529 -45.58 -22.42 21.77
CA GLU A 529 -46.98 -22.86 21.87
C GLU A 529 -47.91 -22.02 20.96
N GLN A 530 -47.72 -20.69 20.92
CA GLN A 530 -48.48 -19.78 20.05
C GLN A 530 -48.31 -20.10 18.56
N HIS A 531 -47.15 -20.65 18.17
CA HIS A 531 -46.83 -21.06 16.81
C HIS A 531 -46.99 -22.58 16.56
N GLY A 532 -47.68 -23.29 17.45
CA GLY A 532 -47.98 -24.73 17.29
C GLY A 532 -46.77 -25.66 17.47
N LEU A 533 -45.70 -25.17 18.12
CA LEU A 533 -44.53 -25.94 18.50
C LEU A 533 -44.67 -26.43 19.95
N GLU A 534 -44.10 -27.60 20.25
CA GLU A 534 -44.08 -28.14 21.61
C GLU A 534 -43.16 -27.32 22.53
N ALA A 535 -43.54 -27.19 23.81
CA ALA A 535 -42.67 -26.59 24.83
C ALA A 535 -41.34 -27.36 24.94
N VAL A 536 -40.28 -26.65 25.27
CA VAL A 536 -38.93 -27.24 25.36
C VAL A 536 -38.81 -28.07 26.63
N ASP A 537 -38.26 -29.28 26.51
CA ASP A 537 -37.89 -30.12 27.64
C ASP A 537 -36.50 -29.72 28.16
N TYR A 538 -36.47 -29.13 29.35
CA TYR A 538 -35.24 -28.71 30.02
C TYR A 538 -34.65 -29.80 30.93
N SER A 539 -35.08 -31.06 30.79
CA SER A 539 -34.54 -32.18 31.57
C SER A 539 -33.36 -32.88 30.89
N GLY A 540 -32.41 -33.36 31.71
CA GLY A 540 -31.26 -34.13 31.24
C GLY A 540 -30.22 -33.30 30.46
N GLU A 541 -29.34 -34.00 29.73
CA GLU A 541 -28.22 -33.40 28.98
C GLU A 541 -28.69 -32.48 27.85
N ARG A 542 -29.79 -32.83 27.18
CA ARG A 542 -30.42 -31.95 26.18
C ARG A 542 -30.99 -30.69 26.81
N GLY A 543 -31.54 -30.79 28.02
CA GLY A 543 -32.04 -29.65 28.75
C GLY A 543 -30.97 -28.61 29.06
N ALA A 544 -29.76 -29.05 29.42
CA ALA A 544 -28.64 -28.14 29.66
C ALA A 544 -28.26 -27.32 28.41
N HIS A 545 -28.27 -27.95 27.23
CA HIS A 545 -28.05 -27.25 25.95
C HIS A 545 -29.14 -26.20 25.67
N GLU A 546 -30.39 -26.53 25.98
CA GLU A 546 -31.52 -25.60 25.81
C GLU A 546 -31.51 -24.45 26.82
N GLU A 547 -31.02 -24.69 28.04
CA GLU A 547 -30.76 -23.63 29.03
C GLU A 547 -29.64 -22.70 28.54
N GLU A 548 -28.56 -23.25 27.99
CA GLU A 548 -27.46 -22.48 27.40
C GLU A 548 -27.94 -21.63 26.21
N TRP A 549 -28.82 -22.16 25.36
CA TRP A 549 -29.48 -21.39 24.30
C TRP A 549 -30.19 -20.15 24.86
N VAL A 550 -30.93 -20.29 25.97
CA VAL A 550 -31.64 -19.17 26.63
C VAL A 550 -30.66 -18.17 27.23
N GLN A 551 -29.54 -18.62 27.79
CA GLN A 551 -28.48 -17.73 28.29
C GLN A 551 -27.88 -16.89 27.16
N LEU A 552 -27.57 -17.50 26.02
CA LEU A 552 -27.07 -16.80 24.84
C LEU A 552 -28.12 -15.85 24.26
N ALA A 553 -29.40 -16.25 24.22
CA ALA A 553 -30.49 -15.37 23.80
C ALA A 553 -30.61 -14.14 24.72
N LEU A 554 -30.48 -14.32 26.03
CA LEU A 554 -30.48 -13.21 26.99
C LEU A 554 -29.31 -12.25 26.74
N LEU A 555 -28.10 -12.78 26.47
CA LEU A 555 -26.94 -11.96 26.11
C LEU A 555 -27.14 -11.23 24.77
N ALA A 556 -27.79 -11.88 23.79
CA ALA A 556 -28.15 -11.25 22.52
C ALA A 556 -29.08 -10.05 22.77
N PHE A 557 -30.15 -10.22 23.55
CA PHE A 557 -31.06 -9.13 23.93
C PHE A 557 -30.36 -8.02 24.71
N ALA A 558 -29.40 -8.35 25.58
CA ALA A 558 -28.62 -7.35 26.31
C ALA A 558 -27.79 -6.44 25.38
N ASN A 559 -27.30 -6.99 24.26
CA ASN A 559 -26.47 -6.29 23.29
C ASN A 559 -27.28 -5.66 22.13
N MET A 560 -28.56 -6.03 21.96
CA MET A 560 -29.41 -5.48 20.88
C MET A 560 -29.60 -3.97 20.90
N PRO A 561 -29.72 -3.28 22.07
CA PRO A 561 -29.80 -1.82 22.09
C PRO A 561 -28.61 -1.10 21.44
N ASP A 562 -27.44 -1.76 21.38
CA ASP A 562 -26.24 -1.25 20.72
C ASP A 562 -26.20 -1.56 19.21
N TYR A 563 -27.13 -2.36 18.70
CA TYR A 563 -27.29 -2.68 17.27
C TYR A 563 -28.40 -1.79 16.66
N PRO A 564 -28.06 -0.68 15.99
CA PRO A 564 -29.03 0.37 15.64
C PRO A 564 -29.95 0.03 14.46
N ALA A 565 -29.84 -1.17 13.88
CA ALA A 565 -30.64 -1.55 12.72
C ALA A 565 -32.03 -2.09 13.13
N PRO A 566 -33.10 -1.71 12.43
CA PRO A 566 -34.43 -2.28 12.64
C PRO A 566 -34.60 -3.66 12.00
N VAL A 567 -33.61 -4.13 11.25
CA VAL A 567 -33.69 -5.34 10.41
C VAL A 567 -32.33 -6.03 10.31
N VAL A 568 -32.36 -7.36 10.15
CA VAL A 568 -31.21 -8.21 9.81
C VAL A 568 -31.45 -8.87 8.46
N PHE A 569 -30.43 -8.89 7.61
CA PHE A 569 -30.50 -9.59 6.33
C PHE A 569 -29.80 -10.94 6.38
N LYS A 570 -30.50 -11.96 5.87
CA LYS A 570 -29.97 -13.31 5.63
C LYS A 570 -29.97 -13.60 4.13
N LEU A 571 -28.93 -14.26 3.66
CA LEU A 571 -28.80 -14.71 2.27
C LEU A 571 -29.53 -16.04 2.05
N ASP A 572 -30.45 -16.04 1.10
CA ASP A 572 -31.14 -17.26 0.66
C ASP A 572 -30.41 -17.91 -0.52
N SER A 573 -30.00 -17.09 -1.50
CA SER A 573 -29.32 -17.52 -2.72
C SER A 573 -28.64 -16.33 -3.41
N PHE A 574 -27.61 -16.60 -4.21
CA PHE A 574 -26.90 -15.57 -4.96
C PHE A 574 -26.47 -16.07 -6.34
N ASP A 575 -26.21 -15.12 -7.23
CA ASP A 575 -25.53 -15.31 -8.50
C ASP A 575 -24.30 -14.40 -8.51
N GLN A 576 -23.13 -15.00 -8.35
CA GLN A 576 -21.88 -14.29 -8.11
C GLN A 576 -21.37 -13.66 -9.40
N VAL A 577 -21.14 -12.35 -9.37
CA VAL A 577 -20.46 -11.62 -10.43
C VAL A 577 -19.15 -11.13 -9.86
N GLN A 578 -18.03 -11.59 -10.44
CA GLN A 578 -16.70 -11.15 -10.02
C GLN A 578 -16.26 -9.96 -10.88
N ALA A 579 -15.42 -9.11 -10.31
CA ALA A 579 -14.75 -8.03 -11.02
C ALA A 579 -13.24 -8.12 -10.84
N SER A 580 -12.52 -7.74 -11.90
CA SER A 580 -11.08 -7.53 -11.83
C SER A 580 -10.78 -6.09 -11.49
N VAL A 581 -9.92 -5.88 -10.50
CA VAL A 581 -9.36 -4.57 -10.20
C VAL A 581 -8.00 -4.48 -10.86
N PHE A 582 -7.90 -3.61 -11.86
CA PHE A 582 -6.67 -3.35 -12.59
C PHE A 582 -6.06 -2.02 -12.17
N GLN A 583 -4.73 -2.00 -12.08
CA GLN A 583 -3.98 -0.76 -12.07
C GLN A 583 -3.46 -0.49 -13.47
N VAL A 584 -3.91 0.61 -14.06
CA VAL A 584 -3.55 1.03 -15.41
C VAL A 584 -2.57 2.19 -15.32
N SER A 585 -1.39 2.06 -15.93
CA SER A 585 -0.38 3.12 -15.88
C SER A 585 0.30 3.38 -17.21
N ARG A 586 0.73 4.62 -17.39
CA ARG A 586 1.67 5.04 -18.43
C ARG A 586 2.87 5.65 -17.73
N SER A 587 4.04 5.04 -17.90
CA SER A 587 5.25 5.39 -17.12
C SER A 587 6.47 5.55 -18.03
N PRO A 588 6.57 6.65 -18.81
CA PRO A 588 7.70 6.89 -19.69
C PRO A 588 9.00 7.19 -18.93
N GLY A 589 8.91 7.65 -17.68
CA GLY A 589 10.03 7.95 -16.80
C GLY A 589 10.88 6.72 -16.49
N MET A 590 10.30 5.52 -16.50
CA MET A 590 11.00 4.24 -16.30
C MET A 590 12.25 4.11 -17.19
N TYR A 591 12.12 4.38 -18.50
CA TYR A 591 13.26 4.29 -19.43
C TYR A 591 14.32 5.38 -19.18
N ILE A 592 13.88 6.56 -18.73
CA ILE A 592 14.76 7.66 -18.34
C ILE A 592 15.56 7.27 -17.10
N VAL A 593 14.91 6.69 -16.09
CA VAL A 593 15.54 6.19 -14.88
C VAL A 593 16.57 5.11 -15.21
N TYR A 594 16.24 4.13 -16.07
CA TYR A 594 17.19 3.11 -16.51
C TYR A 594 18.42 3.69 -17.21
N THR A 595 18.22 4.69 -18.07
CA THR A 595 19.32 5.40 -18.73
C THR A 595 20.21 6.14 -17.71
N GLY A 596 19.58 6.81 -16.74
CA GLY A 596 20.30 7.49 -15.66
C GLY A 596 21.09 6.51 -14.78
N SER A 597 20.51 5.36 -14.42
CA SER A 597 21.19 4.29 -13.69
C SER A 597 22.39 3.74 -14.44
N LEU A 598 22.29 3.56 -15.77
CA LEU A 598 23.43 3.18 -16.61
C LEU A 598 24.55 4.24 -16.56
N PHE A 599 24.21 5.52 -16.66
CA PHE A 599 25.20 6.60 -16.51
C PHE A 599 25.83 6.63 -15.12
N LEU A 600 25.08 6.29 -14.07
CA LEU A 600 25.62 6.21 -12.71
C LEU A 600 26.69 5.11 -12.64
N VAL A 601 26.39 3.92 -13.17
CA VAL A 601 27.33 2.78 -13.22
C VAL A 601 28.58 3.15 -13.99
N ILE A 602 28.45 3.72 -15.19
CA ILE A 602 29.58 4.17 -16.01
C ILE A 602 30.39 5.25 -15.26
N GLY A 603 29.71 6.20 -14.64
CA GLY A 603 30.32 7.31 -13.91
C GLY A 603 31.18 6.82 -12.74
N VAL A 604 30.63 5.93 -11.91
CA VAL A 604 31.34 5.30 -10.79
C VAL A 604 32.53 4.48 -11.30
N PHE A 605 32.33 3.65 -12.33
CA PHE A 605 33.39 2.84 -12.91
C PHE A 605 34.57 3.69 -13.42
N VAL A 606 34.29 4.72 -14.21
CA VAL A 606 35.32 5.64 -14.73
C VAL A 606 36.04 6.36 -13.59
N MET A 607 35.33 6.77 -12.54
CA MET A 607 35.92 7.49 -11.41
C MET A 607 36.85 6.60 -10.56
N ILE A 608 36.56 5.30 -10.45
CA ILE A 608 37.35 4.34 -9.68
C ILE A 608 38.55 3.82 -10.50
N TYR A 609 38.34 3.42 -11.75
CA TYR A 609 39.33 2.68 -12.53
C TYR A 609 40.18 3.54 -13.45
N VAL A 610 39.64 4.63 -14.02
CA VAL A 610 40.43 5.53 -14.86
C VAL A 610 41.13 6.52 -13.95
N ARG A 611 42.47 6.63 -14.04
CA ARG A 611 43.24 7.50 -13.13
C ARG A 611 43.98 8.57 -13.92
N ASP A 612 43.81 9.84 -13.54
CA ASP A 612 44.56 10.94 -14.15
C ASP A 612 46.02 10.91 -13.68
N ARG A 613 46.94 10.93 -14.63
CA ARG A 613 48.39 10.90 -14.43
C ARG A 613 49.03 11.97 -15.31
N ARG A 614 49.96 12.73 -14.75
CA ARG A 614 50.76 13.69 -15.50
C ARG A 614 52.23 13.53 -15.16
N ILE A 615 53.06 13.54 -16.20
CA ILE A 615 54.51 13.48 -16.10
C ILE A 615 55.06 14.71 -16.81
N TRP A 616 56.05 15.34 -16.20
CA TRP A 616 56.86 16.37 -16.84
C TRP A 616 58.31 15.95 -16.78
N VAL A 617 59.01 16.01 -17.91
CA VAL A 617 60.45 15.78 -17.98
C VAL A 617 61.07 17.02 -18.58
N TRP A 618 61.94 17.68 -17.83
CA TRP A 618 62.69 18.84 -18.29
C TRP A 618 64.15 18.47 -18.47
N VAL A 619 64.65 18.66 -19.68
CA VAL A 619 66.01 18.31 -20.09
C VAL A 619 66.74 19.61 -20.42
N ARG A 620 67.77 19.96 -19.62
CA ARG A 620 68.55 21.19 -19.81
C ARG A 620 70.03 20.89 -20.05
N PRO A 621 70.79 21.78 -20.71
CA PRO A 621 72.24 21.65 -20.82
C PRO A 621 72.91 21.62 -19.44
N GLY A 622 73.93 20.77 -19.29
CA GLY A 622 74.78 20.66 -18.10
C GLY A 622 76.27 20.68 -18.48
N GLU A 623 77.17 20.79 -17.49
CA GLU A 623 78.62 20.95 -17.72
C GLU A 623 79.28 19.77 -18.47
N LYS A 624 78.70 18.57 -18.38
CA LYS A 624 79.16 17.34 -19.07
C LYS A 624 78.00 16.58 -19.73
N GLY A 625 77.13 17.28 -20.45
CA GLY A 625 75.97 16.70 -21.15
C GLY A 625 74.66 17.41 -20.82
N SER A 626 73.70 16.71 -20.22
CA SER A 626 72.39 17.25 -19.86
C SER A 626 71.94 16.86 -18.45
N LEU A 627 71.07 17.68 -17.87
CA LEU A 627 70.42 17.45 -16.60
C LEU A 627 68.92 17.26 -16.85
N LEU A 628 68.41 16.11 -16.43
CA LEU A 628 67.01 15.69 -16.55
C LEU A 628 66.33 15.83 -15.19
N THR A 629 65.33 16.68 -15.10
CA THR A 629 64.42 16.77 -13.95
C THR A 629 63.07 16.23 -14.36
N ALA A 630 62.68 15.09 -13.81
CA ALA A 630 61.40 14.46 -14.06
C ALA A 630 60.49 14.56 -12.83
N ALA A 631 59.20 14.85 -13.02
CA ALA A 631 58.21 14.89 -11.95
C ALA A 631 56.92 14.18 -12.40
N MET A 632 56.35 13.39 -11.49
CA MET A 632 55.07 12.73 -11.70
C MET A 632 54.04 13.24 -10.70
N THR A 633 52.81 13.48 -11.16
CA THR A 633 51.69 13.80 -10.27
C THR A 633 50.43 13.04 -10.64
N SER A 634 49.58 12.89 -9.62
CA SER A 634 48.26 12.26 -9.67
C SER A 634 47.35 13.00 -8.70
N GLN A 635 46.06 13.03 -9.01
CA GLN A 635 45.04 13.57 -8.09
C GLN A 635 44.86 12.69 -6.84
N ARG A 636 45.15 11.37 -6.93
CA ARG A 636 45.13 10.41 -5.81
C ARG A 636 46.49 9.73 -5.66
N ARG A 637 47.15 9.87 -4.51
CA ARG A 637 48.49 9.34 -4.21
C ARG A 637 48.39 8.06 -3.38
N ASN A 638 47.82 7.01 -3.98
CA ASN A 638 47.64 5.71 -3.32
C ASN A 638 48.90 4.82 -3.52
N LEU A 639 48.95 3.65 -2.87
CA LEU A 639 50.06 2.70 -2.97
C LEU A 639 50.46 2.39 -4.43
N ASP A 640 49.49 2.15 -5.31
CA ASP A 640 49.74 1.89 -6.74
C ASP A 640 50.46 3.05 -7.44
N PHE A 641 50.18 4.30 -7.05
CA PHE A 641 50.89 5.46 -7.61
C PHE A 641 52.35 5.48 -7.16
N GLN A 642 52.63 5.07 -5.92
CA GLN A 642 54.00 4.96 -5.42
C GLN A 642 54.77 3.86 -6.16
N GLN A 643 54.15 2.70 -6.38
CA GLN A 643 54.76 1.60 -7.16
C GLN A 643 55.02 2.03 -8.62
N GLU A 644 54.06 2.73 -9.24
CA GLU A 644 54.21 3.26 -10.60
C GLU A 644 55.31 4.33 -10.67
N PHE A 645 55.42 5.19 -9.66
CA PHE A 645 56.49 6.17 -9.54
C PHE A 645 57.85 5.50 -9.34
N GLN A 646 57.95 4.43 -8.54
CA GLN A 646 59.17 3.66 -8.38
C GLN A 646 59.61 2.99 -9.71
N ARG A 647 58.66 2.44 -10.48
CA ARG A 647 58.96 1.91 -11.83
C ARG A 647 59.42 3.00 -12.78
N PHE A 648 58.79 4.18 -12.72
CA PHE A 648 59.21 5.35 -13.48
C PHE A 648 60.62 5.80 -13.10
N GLN A 649 60.92 5.85 -11.80
CA GLN A 649 62.25 6.15 -11.27
C GLN A 649 63.30 5.18 -11.78
N GLN A 650 63.10 3.88 -11.61
CA GLN A 650 64.02 2.85 -12.08
C GLN A 650 64.22 2.89 -13.60
N ALA A 651 63.16 3.16 -14.38
CA ALA A 651 63.26 3.28 -15.81
C ALA A 651 64.08 4.51 -16.23
N PHE A 652 63.89 5.65 -15.57
CA PHE A 652 64.63 6.87 -15.86
C PHE A 652 66.09 6.81 -15.41
N GLU A 653 66.38 6.15 -14.28
CA GLU A 653 67.76 5.87 -13.84
C GLU A 653 68.50 4.96 -14.84
N ARG A 654 67.83 3.94 -15.38
CA ARG A 654 68.39 3.09 -16.46
C ARG A 654 68.64 3.85 -17.76
N LEU A 655 67.82 4.85 -18.07
CA LEU A 655 68.04 5.71 -19.23
C LEU A 655 69.31 6.57 -19.12
N SER A 656 69.82 6.82 -17.91
CA SER A 656 71.13 7.46 -17.70
C SER A 656 72.31 6.51 -17.70
N GLU A 657 72.15 5.26 -17.23
CA GLU A 657 73.26 4.32 -17.08
C GLU A 657 73.59 3.55 -18.37
N ASN A 658 72.57 3.18 -19.16
CA ASN A 658 72.71 2.08 -20.13
C ASN A 658 73.14 2.48 -21.55
N ARG A 659 73.87 3.58 -21.71
CA ARG A 659 74.51 3.96 -23.00
C ARG A 659 75.98 4.33 -22.91
N GLY A 660 76.62 4.12 -21.76
CA GLY A 660 78.07 4.20 -21.61
C GLY A 660 78.85 3.00 -22.16
N ASN A 661 78.17 1.96 -22.67
CA ASN A 661 78.79 0.67 -23.03
C ASN A 661 78.49 0.18 -24.46
N GLU A 662 78.19 1.09 -25.40
CA GLU A 662 78.20 0.78 -26.84
C GLU A 662 79.30 1.57 -27.57
N HIS A 663 80.55 1.32 -27.19
CA HIS A 663 81.72 1.48 -28.06
C HIS A 663 82.86 0.62 -27.49
N VAL A 664 83.08 -0.55 -28.09
CA VAL A 664 84.40 -1.18 -28.19
C VAL A 664 84.97 -0.81 -29.54
#